data_AF-A0A673WRR7-F1
#
_entry.id   AF-A0A673WRR7-F1
#
_cell.length_a   1.000
_cell.length_b   1.000
_cell.length_c   1.000
_cell.angle_alpha   90.00
_cell.angle_beta   90.00
_cell.angle_gamma   90.00
#
_symmetry.space_group_name_H-M   'P 1'
#
loop_
_entity.id
_entity.type
_entity.pdbx_description
1 polymer ?
#
loop_
_entity_poly.entity_id
_entity_poly.type
_entity_poly.pdbx_seq_one_letter_code
_entity_poly.pdbx_strand_id
1 'polypeptide(L)'
;MWTDIRKLLLFHLLVLKHCSKGTEAEECEEGQFQCNNRRCIPTIWRCDDDDDCSDNSDEENCARKTCAPAEFACANGQCVPGRWRCDGEPECPDGSDEADATCSKQTCSPEKFDCGGSTNKCVSLSWRCDGERDCENGADEEDCAAGNKACPKSQFQCANRKCLAPVYVCDGDDDCSDGSDELKCSDRHSPTNTCSPHEFRCNTSECVPVMWSCDGDPDCPDGSDEWPERCGVEGSHPRRRVNCTMEEFRCANGECVRLPWKCDGDPDCKDKSDEAECPLLTCRPDEFQCGDGSCIHGTKQCNKVHDCPDQSDEAGCVNATKCEGPLKFLCKNGECIDSSKVCDNVKDCKDRSDEPKKECGLNECSLNNGGCSHICRDRPIGYECQCPTGYKLLDKRTCGDIDECENSNACSQICINYKGDFKCECYQGYEMDPVTKTCKAEGKSPYLLFTNRQEIRRVDPVKRDYRQVLATQKNAVALDVDVANNRLFWCDRFHRNIYSALIPEAGDPSQQVTLVDSGSLLSPEGLALDWVQHNLYWTDSGHKTVSVASAYDGLKRRVLVDTELSEPRAIALDPQHGFMYWTDWGTRAKIEKAGMNGVDRQVLVSDNIEWPNGITLDVANRRLYWVDSKLHLISSVDLNGAHRRTHLSSSERLGHPYALAVFEDRIYWTDREREAVYSANRLTGQDISTVAEHLKDPHDIVVFHPLRQQPGPDSCNLGSEDNGGCEYLCLKAPQITEHSPKYTCACPTGQDLGPEMRACMPGERVCVGGSGSEHFLLGENLTVAVLGVVIPIVPIVATVIFGLLCTGVYLVWRNYRQNATKSMNFDNPVYRKTTGEGEEDEIHIGRTDGIMGGHHGFKPRQHLSRWDNLYDFKILIQHVLLLTSLLLKMS
;
A
#
# COMPACT_ATOMS: atom_id res chain seq x y z
N MET A 1 -24.10 -44.17 -36.11
CA MET A 1 -23.13 -45.12 -36.70
C MET A 1 -23.31 -45.16 -38.23
N TRP A 2 -23.03 -44.05 -38.93
CA TRP A 2 -22.73 -43.95 -40.38
C TRP A 2 -22.31 -42.50 -40.77
N THR A 3 -21.67 -41.78 -39.83
CA THR A 3 -21.15 -40.40 -40.02
C THR A 3 -19.73 -40.21 -39.48
N ASP A 4 -19.13 -41.25 -38.87
CA ASP A 4 -17.76 -41.22 -38.33
C ASP A 4 -16.69 -41.87 -39.22
N ILE A 5 -17.04 -42.38 -40.40
CA ILE A 5 -16.08 -42.99 -41.34
C ILE A 5 -15.57 -41.98 -42.40
N ARG A 6 -16.20 -40.80 -42.53
CA ARG A 6 -15.72 -39.74 -43.44
C ARG A 6 -14.72 -38.76 -42.82
N LYS A 7 -14.61 -38.71 -41.48
CA LYS A 7 -13.61 -37.85 -40.80
C LYS A 7 -12.27 -38.56 -40.54
N LEU A 8 -12.24 -39.89 -40.48
CA LEU A 8 -10.99 -40.67 -40.38
C LEU A 8 -10.23 -40.84 -41.71
N LEU A 9 -10.88 -40.60 -42.86
CA LEU A 9 -10.24 -40.70 -44.19
C LEU A 9 -9.63 -39.37 -44.69
N LEU A 10 -9.94 -38.24 -44.05
CA LEU A 10 -9.35 -36.93 -44.36
C LEU A 10 -8.10 -36.61 -43.52
N PHE A 11 -7.91 -37.30 -42.39
CA PHE A 11 -6.77 -37.07 -41.50
C PHE A 11 -5.52 -37.92 -41.84
N HIS A 12 -5.68 -38.97 -42.66
CA HIS A 12 -4.56 -39.81 -43.11
C HIS A 12 -3.97 -39.43 -44.48
N LEU A 13 -4.53 -38.42 -45.16
CA LEU A 13 -4.02 -37.90 -46.44
C LEU A 13 -3.17 -36.63 -46.30
N LEU A 14 -2.96 -36.12 -45.08
CA LEU A 14 -2.16 -34.91 -44.82
C LEU A 14 -0.78 -35.17 -44.17
N VAL A 15 -0.43 -36.42 -43.83
CA VAL A 15 0.84 -36.73 -43.13
C VAL A 15 1.87 -37.47 -43.99
N LEU A 16 1.60 -37.74 -45.28
CA LEU A 16 2.57 -38.39 -46.17
C LEU A 16 2.60 -37.75 -47.57
N LYS A 17 3.12 -36.53 -47.67
CA LYS A 17 3.68 -35.99 -48.91
C LYS A 17 4.41 -34.67 -48.65
N HIS A 18 5.66 -34.70 -48.21
CA HIS A 18 6.64 -33.62 -48.48
C HIS A 18 8.02 -34.25 -48.69
N CYS A 19 8.21 -34.76 -49.91
CA CYS A 19 9.53 -34.97 -50.47
C CYS A 19 9.42 -34.84 -52.00
N SER A 20 10.22 -33.92 -52.57
CA SER A 20 10.54 -33.73 -53.99
C SER A 20 9.52 -33.00 -54.89
N LYS A 21 10.03 -31.91 -55.49
CA LYS A 21 9.53 -30.99 -56.55
C LYS A 21 9.03 -29.65 -55.97
N GLY A 22 9.64 -28.50 -56.21
CA GLY A 22 10.47 -28.07 -57.33
C GLY A 22 9.73 -26.97 -58.11
N THR A 23 10.04 -25.72 -57.74
CA THR A 23 9.91 -24.46 -58.50
C THR A 23 8.54 -24.02 -59.00
N GLU A 24 7.88 -23.14 -58.23
CA GLU A 24 7.16 -21.95 -58.72
C GLU A 24 7.53 -20.78 -57.79
N ALA A 25 7.74 -19.59 -58.37
CA ALA A 25 8.52 -18.49 -57.79
C ALA A 25 7.82 -17.79 -56.63
N GLU A 26 8.53 -17.63 -55.50
CA GLU A 26 8.13 -16.73 -54.41
C GLU A 26 8.36 -15.27 -54.83
N GLU A 27 7.29 -14.47 -54.75
CA GLU A 27 7.37 -13.00 -54.76
C GLU A 27 7.86 -12.54 -53.38
N CYS A 28 8.69 -11.49 -53.34
CA CYS A 28 9.23 -10.96 -52.08
C CYS A 28 8.10 -10.43 -51.17
N GLU A 29 8.26 -10.58 -49.85
CA GLU A 29 7.29 -10.13 -48.83
C GLU A 29 7.14 -8.59 -48.80
N GLU A 30 6.03 -8.10 -48.24
CA GLU A 30 5.73 -6.67 -48.13
C GLU A 30 6.83 -5.94 -47.32
N GLY A 31 7.57 -5.03 -47.96
CA GLY A 31 8.75 -4.36 -47.39
C GLY A 31 10.11 -4.84 -47.90
N GLN A 32 10.13 -5.77 -48.86
CA GLN A 32 11.35 -6.23 -49.54
C GLN A 32 11.37 -5.84 -51.02
N PHE A 33 12.52 -5.37 -51.51
CA PHE A 33 12.81 -5.12 -52.93
C PHE A 33 13.39 -6.38 -53.57
N GLN A 34 12.87 -6.73 -54.75
CA GLN A 34 13.36 -7.87 -55.52
C GLN A 34 14.44 -7.42 -56.51
N CYS A 35 15.67 -7.86 -56.28
CA CYS A 35 16.81 -7.70 -57.18
C CYS A 35 16.58 -8.43 -58.52
N ASN A 36 17.32 -8.08 -59.58
CA ASN A 36 17.19 -8.75 -60.88
C ASN A 36 17.60 -10.23 -60.84
N ASN A 37 18.52 -10.60 -59.94
CA ASN A 37 18.88 -11.99 -59.63
C ASN A 37 17.85 -12.75 -58.78
N ARG A 38 16.68 -12.15 -58.50
CA ARG A 38 15.57 -12.66 -57.67
C ARG A 38 15.89 -12.79 -56.18
N ARG A 39 16.96 -12.16 -55.70
CA ARG A 39 17.20 -11.97 -54.27
C ARG A 39 16.26 -10.90 -53.73
N CYS A 40 15.74 -11.11 -52.53
CA CYS A 40 14.95 -10.10 -51.83
C CYS A 40 15.86 -9.40 -50.82
N ILE A 41 15.91 -8.07 -50.86
CA ILE A 41 16.61 -7.23 -49.88
C ILE A 41 15.59 -6.29 -49.23
N PRO A 42 15.83 -5.77 -48.01
CA PRO A 42 14.97 -4.76 -47.40
C PRO A 42 14.82 -3.52 -48.30
N THR A 43 13.63 -2.92 -48.41
CA THR A 43 13.44 -1.70 -49.26
C THR A 43 14.27 -0.49 -48.83
N ILE A 44 14.86 -0.50 -47.63
CA ILE A 44 15.78 0.54 -47.15
C ILE A 44 17.16 0.44 -47.79
N TRP A 45 17.54 -0.74 -48.29
CA TRP A 45 18.80 -1.04 -49.00
C TRP A 45 18.65 -0.84 -50.51
N ARG A 46 17.81 0.13 -50.88
CA ARG A 46 17.59 0.48 -52.27
C ARG A 46 17.98 1.93 -52.42
N CYS A 47 18.89 2.21 -53.34
CA CYS A 47 19.43 3.54 -53.58
C CYS A 47 20.23 4.08 -52.39
N ASP A 48 21.02 3.25 -51.72
CA ASP A 48 21.91 3.61 -50.60
C ASP A 48 23.41 3.57 -50.95
N ASP A 49 23.75 3.58 -52.23
CA ASP A 49 25.12 3.61 -52.77
C ASP A 49 25.96 2.34 -52.48
N ASP A 50 25.35 1.29 -51.91
CA ASP A 50 25.95 0.00 -51.64
C ASP A 50 25.30 -1.10 -52.52
N ASP A 51 26.11 -2.05 -53.03
CA ASP A 51 25.62 -3.19 -53.84
C ASP A 51 25.17 -4.35 -52.94
N ASP A 52 23.96 -4.23 -52.39
CA ASP A 52 23.32 -5.24 -51.54
C ASP A 52 22.67 -6.37 -52.35
N CYS A 53 22.24 -6.06 -53.58
CA CYS A 53 21.73 -7.03 -54.53
C CYS A 53 22.83 -7.93 -55.12
N SER A 54 24.11 -7.60 -54.98
CA SER A 54 25.28 -8.26 -55.59
C SER A 54 25.29 -8.28 -57.14
N ASP A 55 24.28 -7.66 -57.75
CA ASP A 55 24.12 -7.43 -59.19
C ASP A 55 23.81 -5.96 -59.49
N ASN A 56 23.92 -5.08 -58.47
CA ASN A 56 23.75 -3.64 -58.51
C ASN A 56 22.34 -3.18 -58.97
N SER A 57 21.33 -4.04 -58.87
CA SER A 57 19.94 -3.75 -59.28
C SER A 57 19.19 -2.79 -58.34
N ASP A 58 19.59 -2.78 -57.08
CA ASP A 58 19.17 -1.87 -56.02
C ASP A 58 19.55 -0.42 -56.29
N GLU A 59 20.69 -0.21 -56.93
CA GLU A 59 21.23 1.12 -57.26
C GLU A 59 20.85 1.61 -58.68
N GLU A 60 20.07 0.82 -59.43
CA GLU A 60 19.60 1.22 -60.75
C GLU A 60 18.33 2.09 -60.69
N ASN A 61 18.36 3.21 -61.41
CA ASN A 61 17.20 4.09 -61.66
C ASN A 61 16.65 4.83 -60.42
N CYS A 62 17.55 5.28 -59.54
CA CYS A 62 17.24 6.11 -58.38
C CYS A 62 16.93 7.56 -58.78
N ALA A 63 15.75 8.06 -58.41
CA ALA A 63 15.39 9.46 -58.61
C ALA A 63 16.19 10.37 -57.66
N ARG A 64 16.63 11.53 -58.17
CA ARG A 64 17.46 12.52 -57.46
C ARG A 64 16.92 12.81 -56.04
N LYS A 65 17.67 12.42 -55.01
CA LYS A 65 17.29 12.60 -53.60
C LYS A 65 17.15 14.09 -53.26
N THR A 66 16.07 14.43 -52.57
CA THR A 66 15.90 15.71 -51.87
C THR A 66 16.12 15.38 -50.39
N CYS A 67 17.07 16.05 -49.72
CA CYS A 67 17.47 15.71 -48.34
C CYS A 67 16.31 15.90 -47.34
N ALA A 68 16.33 15.14 -46.24
CA ALA A 68 15.35 15.26 -45.17
C ALA A 68 15.43 16.64 -44.47
N PRO A 69 14.38 17.13 -43.79
CA PRO A 69 14.35 18.47 -43.18
C PRO A 69 15.45 18.75 -42.13
N ALA A 70 16.09 17.70 -41.60
CA ALA A 70 17.14 17.77 -40.59
C ALA A 70 18.56 17.55 -41.18
N GLU A 71 18.70 17.47 -42.50
CA GLU A 71 19.94 17.19 -43.22
C GLU A 71 20.33 18.39 -44.11
N PHE A 72 21.63 18.65 -44.21
CA PHE A 72 22.22 19.64 -45.10
C PHE A 72 22.61 18.97 -46.43
N ALA A 73 22.22 19.60 -47.54
CA ALA A 73 22.57 19.13 -48.88
C ALA A 73 23.93 19.73 -49.32
N CYS A 74 24.95 18.89 -49.46
CA CYS A 74 26.21 19.22 -50.09
C CYS A 74 25.99 19.63 -51.57
N ALA A 75 26.90 20.43 -52.14
CA ALA A 75 26.74 20.91 -53.52
C ALA A 75 26.82 19.78 -54.57
N ASN A 76 27.48 18.65 -54.23
CA ASN A 76 27.50 17.42 -55.03
C ASN A 76 26.20 16.59 -54.97
N GLY A 77 25.22 16.98 -54.13
CA GLY A 77 23.94 16.29 -53.97
C GLY A 77 23.89 15.23 -52.85
N GLN A 78 24.95 15.07 -52.06
CA GLN A 78 24.95 14.24 -50.85
C GLN A 78 24.31 14.98 -49.67
N CYS A 79 23.70 14.24 -48.75
CA CYS A 79 23.06 14.78 -47.55
C CYS A 79 23.90 14.43 -46.33
N VAL A 80 24.34 15.45 -45.58
CA VAL A 80 25.00 15.28 -44.26
C VAL A 80 24.04 15.72 -43.15
N PRO A 81 24.16 15.21 -41.92
CA PRO A 81 23.33 15.68 -40.80
C PRO A 81 23.45 17.20 -40.63
N GLY A 82 22.36 17.93 -40.40
CA GLY A 82 22.37 19.41 -40.32
C GLY A 82 23.22 20.02 -39.19
N ARG A 83 23.72 19.18 -38.27
CA ARG A 83 24.73 19.55 -37.25
C ARG A 83 26.16 19.67 -37.81
N TRP A 84 26.42 19.04 -38.96
CA TRP A 84 27.70 19.00 -39.67
C TRP A 84 27.75 20.11 -40.71
N ARG A 85 27.37 21.30 -40.27
CA ARG A 85 27.25 22.47 -41.11
C ARG A 85 27.86 23.61 -40.33
N CYS A 86 29.00 24.10 -40.80
CA CYS A 86 29.77 25.15 -40.12
C CYS A 86 30.25 24.71 -38.72
N ASP A 87 30.58 23.43 -38.54
CA ASP A 87 31.19 22.88 -37.33
C ASP A 87 32.73 22.78 -37.42
N GLY A 88 33.31 23.23 -38.55
CA GLY A 88 34.74 23.48 -38.71
C GLY A 88 35.53 22.31 -39.30
N GLU A 89 34.87 21.23 -39.66
CA GLU A 89 35.44 20.05 -40.31
C GLU A 89 34.71 19.80 -41.64
N PRO A 90 35.39 19.42 -42.74
CA PRO A 90 34.73 19.20 -44.03
C PRO A 90 34.21 17.76 -44.13
N GLU A 91 32.94 17.53 -43.78
CA GLU A 91 32.27 16.23 -43.96
C GLU A 91 31.60 16.07 -45.32
N CYS A 92 31.22 17.16 -45.97
CA CYS A 92 30.95 17.13 -47.40
C CYS A 92 32.27 16.90 -48.15
N PRO A 93 32.34 15.93 -49.10
CA PRO A 93 33.57 15.66 -49.86
C PRO A 93 34.08 16.84 -50.70
N ASP A 94 33.23 17.83 -50.95
CA ASP A 94 33.52 19.08 -51.64
C ASP A 94 33.72 20.28 -50.69
N GLY A 95 33.62 20.09 -49.37
CA GLY A 95 33.73 21.12 -48.34
C GLY A 95 32.60 22.17 -48.37
N SER A 96 31.44 21.82 -48.93
CA SER A 96 30.29 22.74 -49.07
C SER A 96 29.66 23.17 -47.75
N ASP A 97 29.70 22.27 -46.78
CA ASP A 97 29.28 22.48 -45.39
C ASP A 97 30.10 23.57 -44.70
N GLU A 98 31.39 23.66 -45.01
CA GLU A 98 32.35 24.64 -44.46
C GLU A 98 32.66 25.81 -45.40
N ALA A 99 31.95 25.92 -46.53
CA ALA A 99 32.19 26.99 -47.48
C ALA A 99 31.81 28.36 -46.90
N ASP A 100 32.64 29.38 -47.12
CA ASP A 100 32.41 30.76 -46.66
C ASP A 100 31.05 31.30 -47.13
N ALA A 101 30.56 30.89 -48.32
CA ALA A 101 29.23 31.24 -48.82
C ALA A 101 28.07 30.63 -48.00
N THR A 102 28.30 29.52 -47.29
CA THR A 102 27.33 28.79 -46.45
C THR A 102 27.33 29.32 -45.01
N CYS A 103 28.48 29.73 -44.47
CA CYS A 103 28.68 30.10 -43.07
C CYS A 103 28.72 31.62 -42.77
N SER A 104 28.80 32.48 -43.79
CA SER A 104 28.97 33.94 -43.66
C SER A 104 27.76 34.74 -43.14
N LYS A 105 26.74 34.08 -42.57
CA LYS A 105 25.55 34.74 -41.97
C LYS A 105 25.04 34.11 -40.66
N GLN A 106 25.90 33.46 -39.87
CA GLN A 106 25.53 33.16 -38.49
C GLN A 106 26.20 34.14 -37.52
N THR A 107 25.36 34.83 -36.76
CA THR A 107 25.74 35.56 -35.55
C THR A 107 25.36 34.65 -34.38
N CYS A 108 26.27 34.45 -33.43
CA CYS A 108 26.08 33.55 -32.29
C CYS A 108 24.73 33.82 -31.57
N SER A 109 24.10 32.75 -31.06
CA SER A 109 22.89 32.83 -30.22
C SER A 109 23.12 33.80 -29.04
N PRO A 110 22.11 34.54 -28.55
CA PRO A 110 22.27 35.56 -27.49
C PRO A 110 22.85 35.04 -26.16
N GLU A 111 23.02 33.73 -25.98
CA GLU A 111 23.65 33.09 -24.82
C GLU A 111 25.14 32.70 -25.04
N LYS A 112 25.70 32.97 -26.23
CA LYS A 112 27.08 32.62 -26.60
C LYS A 112 27.89 33.86 -27.02
N PHE A 113 29.15 33.92 -26.64
CA PHE A 113 30.12 34.95 -27.00
C PHE A 113 30.84 34.57 -28.30
N ASP A 114 30.90 35.52 -29.23
CA ASP A 114 31.59 35.38 -30.51
C ASP A 114 33.07 35.70 -30.33
N CYS A 115 33.94 34.71 -30.56
CA CYS A 115 35.39 34.88 -30.48
C CYS A 115 35.94 35.83 -31.55
N GLY A 116 35.18 36.21 -32.58
CA GLY A 116 35.56 37.23 -33.56
C GLY A 116 36.82 36.87 -34.36
N GLY A 117 36.64 36.19 -35.49
CA GLY A 117 37.72 35.80 -36.40
C GLY A 117 37.19 34.93 -37.55
N SER A 118 38.04 34.54 -38.50
CA SER A 118 37.67 33.74 -39.68
C SER A 118 37.18 32.31 -39.38
N THR A 119 36.91 31.99 -38.12
CA THR A 119 36.51 30.66 -37.63
C THR A 119 35.13 30.64 -36.95
N ASN A 120 34.39 31.76 -36.88
CA ASN A 120 33.01 31.85 -36.33
C ASN A 120 32.75 30.99 -35.06
N LYS A 121 33.74 30.88 -34.17
CA LYS A 121 33.67 30.03 -32.98
C LYS A 121 32.91 30.76 -31.87
N CYS A 122 31.78 30.18 -31.45
CA CYS A 122 30.95 30.71 -30.37
C CYS A 122 31.25 29.98 -29.04
N VAL A 123 31.90 30.65 -28.09
CA VAL A 123 32.09 30.16 -26.72
C VAL A 123 30.94 30.59 -25.81
N SER A 124 30.82 30.01 -24.62
CA SER A 124 29.76 30.42 -23.68
C SER A 124 29.97 31.87 -23.23
N LEU A 125 28.89 32.64 -23.00
CA LEU A 125 29.02 33.97 -22.37
C LEU A 125 29.64 33.94 -20.97
N SER A 126 29.68 32.76 -20.33
CA SER A 126 30.40 32.53 -19.07
C SER A 126 31.92 32.50 -19.23
N TRP A 127 32.41 32.17 -20.43
CA TRP A 127 33.84 32.04 -20.77
C TRP A 127 34.37 33.32 -21.37
N ARG A 128 33.96 34.45 -20.78
CA ARG A 128 34.41 35.77 -21.18
C ARG A 128 34.89 36.48 -19.94
N CYS A 129 36.18 36.78 -19.89
CA CYS A 129 36.86 37.31 -18.71
C CYS A 129 36.76 36.34 -17.52
N ASP A 130 36.83 35.03 -17.76
CA ASP A 130 36.88 34.01 -16.69
C ASP A 130 38.32 33.63 -16.32
N GLY A 131 39.30 34.22 -17.03
CA GLY A 131 40.72 34.07 -16.76
C GLY A 131 41.36 32.88 -17.49
N GLU A 132 40.58 32.12 -18.26
CA GLU A 132 41.06 31.07 -19.15
C GLU A 132 40.94 31.52 -20.61
N ARG A 133 41.84 31.04 -21.47
CA ARG A 133 41.89 31.46 -22.88
C ARG A 133 41.16 30.44 -23.73
N ASP A 134 39.84 30.55 -23.79
CA ASP A 134 38.94 29.61 -24.48
C ASP A 134 38.75 29.97 -25.96
N CYS A 135 38.84 31.25 -26.31
CA CYS A 135 38.99 31.65 -27.70
C CYS A 135 40.45 31.47 -28.15
N GLU A 136 40.66 30.89 -29.33
CA GLU A 136 42.01 30.65 -29.87
C GLU A 136 42.83 31.93 -30.06
N ASN A 137 42.15 33.05 -30.32
CA ASN A 137 42.74 34.38 -30.41
C ASN A 137 42.80 35.12 -29.07
N GLY A 138 42.28 34.55 -27.98
CA GLY A 138 42.20 35.16 -26.65
C GLY A 138 41.25 36.35 -26.55
N ALA A 139 40.34 36.51 -27.52
CA ALA A 139 39.41 37.64 -27.58
C ALA A 139 38.38 37.65 -26.43
N ASP A 140 38.12 36.50 -25.83
CA ASP A 140 37.36 36.33 -24.59
C ASP A 140 38.01 36.98 -23.37
N GLU A 141 39.34 37.13 -23.38
CA GLU A 141 40.14 37.66 -22.27
C GLU A 141 40.75 39.05 -22.56
N GLU A 142 40.48 39.62 -23.74
CA GLU A 142 40.91 40.96 -24.11
C GLU A 142 39.83 42.02 -23.82
N ASP A 143 40.25 43.16 -23.26
CA ASP A 143 39.41 44.32 -22.86
C ASP A 143 38.42 44.07 -21.69
N CYS A 144 38.85 43.31 -20.68
CA CYS A 144 38.17 43.19 -19.39
C CYS A 144 38.42 44.45 -18.51
N ALA A 145 37.94 45.60 -18.95
CA ALA A 145 38.05 46.85 -18.20
C ALA A 145 37.25 46.78 -16.89
N ALA A 146 37.92 47.06 -15.77
CA ALA A 146 37.39 47.06 -14.41
C ALA A 146 36.03 47.79 -14.28
N GLY A 147 34.94 47.04 -14.08
CA GLY A 147 33.66 47.60 -13.67
C GLY A 147 32.44 46.77 -14.09
N ASN A 148 31.76 46.18 -13.10
CA ASN A 148 30.42 45.57 -13.17
C ASN A 148 30.24 44.27 -13.94
N LYS A 149 30.55 43.15 -13.28
CA LYS A 149 29.63 42.00 -13.27
C LYS A 149 29.54 41.45 -11.85
N ALA A 150 28.36 41.57 -11.25
CA ALA A 150 27.96 40.71 -10.15
C ALA A 150 27.76 39.29 -10.71
N CYS A 151 27.99 38.24 -9.92
CA CYS A 151 27.72 36.87 -10.35
C CYS A 151 26.29 36.74 -10.88
N PRO A 152 26.01 35.83 -11.84
CA PRO A 152 24.66 35.55 -12.29
C PRO A 152 23.73 35.31 -11.08
N LYS A 153 22.45 35.69 -11.15
CA LYS A 153 21.49 35.54 -10.03
C LYS A 153 21.40 34.11 -9.45
N SER A 154 21.92 33.12 -10.18
CA SER A 154 22.00 31.72 -9.80
C SER A 154 23.31 31.31 -9.12
N GLN A 155 24.23 32.22 -8.82
CA GLN A 155 25.54 31.94 -8.19
C GLN A 155 25.86 32.95 -7.08
N PHE A 156 26.50 32.48 -6.02
CA PHE A 156 26.96 33.29 -4.89
C PHE A 156 28.33 33.91 -5.17
N GLN A 157 28.49 35.18 -4.84
CA GLN A 157 29.73 35.92 -5.05
C GLN A 157 30.50 36.04 -3.75
N CYS A 158 31.70 35.46 -3.70
CA CYS A 158 32.57 35.59 -2.55
C CYS A 158 33.27 36.95 -2.46
N ALA A 159 33.90 37.24 -1.32
CA ALA A 159 34.59 38.52 -1.14
C ALA A 159 35.81 38.67 -2.06
N ASN A 160 36.49 37.58 -2.39
CA ASN A 160 37.52 37.54 -3.45
C ASN A 160 36.96 37.56 -4.89
N ARG A 161 35.64 37.69 -5.06
CA ARG A 161 34.89 37.76 -6.33
C ARG A 161 34.85 36.47 -7.16
N LYS A 162 35.23 35.32 -6.58
CA LYS A 162 34.95 34.00 -7.14
C LYS A 162 33.43 33.73 -7.08
N CYS A 163 32.87 33.17 -8.16
CA CYS A 163 31.45 32.80 -8.22
C CYS A 163 31.30 31.31 -7.89
N LEU A 164 30.54 31.00 -6.85
CA LEU A 164 30.24 29.64 -6.41
C LEU A 164 28.77 29.30 -6.72
N ALA A 165 28.49 28.04 -7.04
CA ALA A 165 27.10 27.60 -7.15
C ALA A 165 26.45 27.62 -5.75
N PRO A 166 25.12 27.84 -5.62
CA PRO A 166 24.45 27.97 -4.33
C PRO A 166 24.53 26.74 -3.42
N VAL A 167 24.97 25.60 -3.96
CA VAL A 167 25.23 24.37 -3.20
C VAL A 167 26.53 24.44 -2.38
N TYR A 168 27.51 25.23 -2.83
CA TYR A 168 28.82 25.43 -2.21
C TYR A 168 28.85 26.70 -1.34
N VAL A 169 27.72 26.97 -0.67
CA VAL A 169 27.52 28.16 0.15
C VAL A 169 26.87 27.70 1.43
N CYS A 170 27.54 27.87 2.56
CA CYS A 170 27.08 27.36 3.85
C CYS A 170 26.96 25.82 3.85
N ASP A 171 27.84 25.12 3.15
CA ASP A 171 27.97 23.65 3.17
C ASP A 171 29.09 23.17 4.10
N GLY A 172 29.83 24.11 4.71
CA GLY A 172 30.77 23.86 5.81
C GLY A 172 32.21 23.64 5.35
N ASP A 173 32.47 23.72 4.05
CA ASP A 173 33.80 23.68 3.45
C ASP A 173 34.19 25.08 2.92
N ASP A 174 35.47 25.45 3.00
CA ASP A 174 35.96 26.74 2.47
C ASP A 174 36.22 26.61 0.96
N ASP A 175 35.14 26.58 0.19
CA ASP A 175 35.16 26.50 -1.27
C ASP A 175 35.61 27.82 -1.91
N CYS A 176 35.45 28.91 -1.17
CA CYS A 176 35.90 30.20 -1.62
C CYS A 176 37.34 30.57 -1.29
N SER A 177 38.06 29.69 -0.59
CA SER A 177 39.47 29.84 -0.22
C SER A 177 39.78 31.08 0.65
N ASP A 178 38.76 31.89 0.95
CA ASP A 178 38.77 33.08 1.79
C ASP A 178 37.70 33.02 2.90
N GLY A 179 36.95 31.90 2.97
CA GLY A 179 35.88 31.61 3.91
C GLY A 179 34.62 32.46 3.76
N SER A 180 34.48 33.24 2.68
CA SER A 180 33.36 34.18 2.51
C SER A 180 31.99 33.52 2.35
N ASP A 181 32.00 32.33 1.75
CA ASP A 181 30.89 31.39 1.63
C ASP A 181 30.34 30.93 2.99
N GLU A 182 31.17 30.92 4.03
CA GLU A 182 30.81 30.45 5.38
C GLU A 182 30.58 31.59 6.40
N LEU A 183 30.87 32.83 6.03
CA LEU A 183 30.96 33.97 6.97
C LEU A 183 29.62 34.69 7.27
N LYS A 184 28.57 34.45 6.47
CA LYS A 184 27.24 35.09 6.61
C LYS A 184 26.06 34.11 6.60
N CYS A 185 26.25 32.92 7.12
CA CYS A 185 25.18 31.93 7.29
C CYS A 185 24.36 32.27 8.54
N SER A 186 23.49 33.28 8.46
CA SER A 186 22.51 33.60 9.51
C SER A 186 21.19 32.87 9.24
N ASP A 187 21.02 31.72 9.90
CA ASP A 187 19.78 31.05 10.34
C ASP A 187 18.57 30.85 9.40
N ARG A 188 18.58 31.21 8.10
CA ARG A 188 17.38 30.95 7.27
C ARG A 188 17.49 30.39 5.88
N HIS A 189 18.64 30.35 5.20
CA HIS A 189 18.72 29.64 3.91
C HIS A 189 20.06 28.91 3.78
N SER A 190 20.07 27.66 4.20
CA SER A 190 20.97 26.62 3.71
C SER A 190 20.08 25.39 3.39
N PRO A 191 20.33 24.63 2.33
CA PRO A 191 19.88 23.25 2.26
C PRO A 191 20.78 22.41 3.18
N THR A 192 20.77 22.71 4.48
CA THR A 192 21.19 21.74 5.49
C THR A 192 20.00 20.78 5.64
N ASN A 193 20.09 19.51 5.23
CA ASN A 193 20.80 18.47 5.96
C ASN A 193 20.72 18.62 7.49
N THR A 194 19.56 19.07 7.95
CA THR A 194 19.08 18.86 9.30
C THR A 194 17.99 17.81 9.20
N CYS A 195 18.26 16.64 9.77
CA CYS A 195 17.19 15.75 10.16
C CYS A 195 16.22 16.54 11.04
N SER A 196 14.93 16.19 11.01
CA SER A 196 13.91 16.83 11.84
C SER A 196 14.38 16.93 13.30
N PRO A 197 13.94 17.89 14.14
CA PRO A 197 14.34 17.98 15.55
C PRO A 197 14.07 16.72 16.41
N HIS A 198 13.44 15.70 15.82
CA HIS A 198 13.20 14.36 16.38
C HIS A 198 13.96 13.24 15.65
N GLU A 199 14.95 13.55 14.82
CA GLU A 199 15.78 12.60 14.07
C GLU A 199 17.30 12.81 14.32
N PHE A 200 18.01 11.71 14.62
CA PHE A 200 19.45 11.60 14.74
C PHE A 200 20.09 11.35 13.36
N ARG A 201 21.20 12.05 13.10
CA ARG A 201 21.91 11.96 11.82
C ARG A 201 23.06 10.95 11.91
N CYS A 202 22.92 9.86 11.16
CA CYS A 202 23.98 8.89 10.94
C CYS A 202 25.19 9.54 10.26
N ASN A 203 26.39 9.00 10.47
CA ASN A 203 27.62 9.50 9.85
C ASN A 203 27.61 9.32 8.31
N THR A 204 26.83 8.36 7.81
CA THR A 204 26.50 8.13 6.40
C THR A 204 25.45 9.09 5.83
N SER A 205 25.07 10.14 6.57
CA SER A 205 24.10 11.18 6.20
C SER A 205 22.62 10.75 6.07
N GLU A 206 22.27 9.56 6.55
CA GLU A 206 20.87 9.16 6.77
C GLU A 206 20.33 9.69 8.11
N CYS A 207 19.00 9.83 8.19
CA CYS A 207 18.29 10.31 9.36
C CYS A 207 17.46 9.17 9.97
N VAL A 208 17.80 8.76 11.18
CA VAL A 208 16.99 7.85 12.01
C VAL A 208 16.30 8.66 13.10
N PRO A 209 15.17 8.25 13.69
CA PRO A 209 14.59 8.94 14.84
C PRO A 209 15.60 9.14 15.99
N VAL A 210 15.58 10.28 16.72
CA VAL A 210 16.50 10.54 17.87
C VAL A 210 16.35 9.49 18.98
N MET A 211 15.18 8.86 19.07
CA MET A 211 14.94 7.75 19.99
C MET A 211 15.78 6.50 19.67
N TRP A 212 16.33 6.41 18.46
CA TRP A 212 17.20 5.35 17.95
C TRP A 212 18.66 5.83 17.92
N SER A 213 19.06 6.61 18.93
CA SER A 213 20.45 7.02 19.09
C SER A 213 20.95 6.61 20.46
N CYS A 214 22.04 5.85 20.49
CA CYS A 214 22.60 5.23 21.69
C CYS A 214 21.57 4.34 22.42
N ASP A 215 20.68 3.64 21.69
CA ASP A 215 19.66 2.74 22.22
C ASP A 215 20.07 1.25 22.20
N GLY A 216 21.28 0.96 21.73
CA GLY A 216 21.90 -0.36 21.73
C GLY A 216 21.63 -1.21 20.50
N ASP A 217 20.76 -0.75 19.59
CA ASP A 217 20.50 -1.38 18.30
C ASP A 217 21.12 -0.52 17.18
N PRO A 218 21.91 -1.10 16.25
CA PRO A 218 22.49 -0.35 15.15
C PRO A 218 21.45 -0.11 14.04
N ASP A 219 20.69 0.97 14.17
CA ASP A 219 19.67 1.42 13.22
C ASP A 219 20.27 2.23 12.06
N CYS A 220 21.40 2.90 12.30
CA CYS A 220 22.20 3.46 11.22
C CYS A 220 22.90 2.33 10.42
N PRO A 221 23.00 2.43 9.08
CA PRO A 221 23.70 1.44 8.25
C PRO A 221 25.17 1.19 8.63
N ASP A 222 25.79 2.15 9.30
CA ASP A 222 27.16 2.13 9.81
C ASP A 222 27.26 1.95 11.34
N GLY A 223 26.12 1.85 12.03
CA GLY A 223 26.01 1.77 13.49
C GLY A 223 26.50 3.03 14.21
N SER A 224 26.49 4.19 13.55
CA SER A 224 27.02 5.46 14.08
C SER A 224 26.17 6.11 15.17
N ASP A 225 24.91 5.74 15.24
CA ASP A 225 24.00 5.90 16.37
C ASP A 225 24.53 5.27 17.66
N GLU A 226 25.30 4.19 17.55
CA GLU A 226 25.82 3.43 18.69
C GLU A 226 27.32 3.67 18.96
N TRP A 227 27.94 4.68 18.34
CA TRP A 227 29.38 4.90 18.48
C TRP A 227 29.77 5.53 19.83
N PRO A 228 30.70 4.91 20.59
CA PRO A 228 31.15 5.40 21.90
C PRO A 228 31.73 6.82 21.87
N GLU A 229 32.27 7.26 20.73
CA GLU A 229 32.85 8.59 20.55
C GLU A 229 31.79 9.70 20.44
N ARG A 230 30.57 9.38 19.97
CA ARG A 230 29.42 10.29 19.94
C ARG A 230 28.53 10.17 21.17
N CYS A 231 28.45 8.98 21.77
CA CYS A 231 27.72 8.72 23.01
C CYS A 231 28.54 9.07 24.28
N GLY A 232 29.85 9.34 24.15
CA GLY A 232 30.75 9.92 25.17
C GLY A 232 31.02 9.04 26.40
N VAL A 233 32.28 8.62 26.59
CA VAL A 233 32.72 7.89 27.80
C VAL A 233 33.16 8.85 28.92
N GLU A 234 32.62 8.59 30.11
CA GLU A 234 33.01 9.05 31.46
C GLU A 234 33.25 10.55 31.70
N GLY A 235 32.17 11.21 32.13
CA GLY A 235 32.24 12.21 33.19
C GLY A 235 32.39 13.67 32.74
N SER A 236 31.37 14.46 33.09
CA SER A 236 31.38 15.93 33.21
C SER A 236 30.98 16.79 31.99
N HIS A 237 29.72 16.68 31.58
CA HIS A 237 28.77 17.80 31.67
C HIS A 237 27.33 17.26 31.79
N PRO A 238 26.42 18.07 32.34
CA PRO A 238 25.57 17.69 33.45
C PRO A 238 24.53 16.66 33.01
N ARG A 239 24.52 15.50 33.69
CA ARG A 239 23.32 14.67 33.77
C ARG A 239 22.17 15.61 34.11
N ARG A 240 21.30 15.89 33.14
CA ARG A 240 19.93 16.29 33.46
C ARG A 240 19.51 15.22 34.45
N ARG A 241 19.20 15.63 35.69
CA ARG A 241 18.33 14.82 36.52
C ARG A 241 17.08 14.65 35.68
N VAL A 242 16.99 13.52 34.98
CA VAL A 242 15.72 13.03 34.50
C VAL A 242 15.01 12.68 35.78
N ASN A 243 14.30 13.67 36.31
CA ASN A 243 13.15 13.38 37.13
C ASN A 243 12.24 12.65 36.15
N CYS A 244 12.23 11.32 36.23
CA CYS A 244 11.15 10.55 35.62
C CYS A 244 9.86 11.24 36.07
N THR A 245 8.91 11.39 35.14
CA THR A 245 7.65 12.07 35.46
C THR A 245 6.93 11.31 36.59
N MET A 246 5.91 11.90 37.23
CA MET A 246 5.20 11.21 38.34
C MET A 246 4.52 9.88 37.93
N GLU A 247 4.61 9.47 36.66
CA GLU A 247 4.06 8.25 36.06
C GLU A 247 5.14 7.26 35.54
N GLU A 248 6.41 7.43 35.92
CA GLU A 248 7.56 6.62 35.43
C GLU A 248 8.48 6.12 36.57
N PHE A 249 8.86 4.84 36.53
CA PHE A 249 9.83 4.19 37.43
C PHE A 249 11.24 4.21 36.83
N ARG A 250 12.24 4.42 37.69
CA ARG A 250 13.64 4.49 37.29
C ARG A 250 14.36 3.17 37.56
N CYS A 251 14.76 2.47 36.51
CA CYS A 251 15.62 1.29 36.53
C CYS A 251 16.99 1.60 37.15
N ALA A 252 17.71 0.58 37.64
CA ALA A 252 19.03 0.78 38.27
C ALA A 252 20.12 1.18 37.26
N ASN A 253 19.99 0.74 36.00
CA ASN A 253 20.79 1.20 34.86
C ASN A 253 20.53 2.68 34.48
N GLY A 254 19.46 3.30 35.02
CA GLY A 254 19.12 4.70 34.82
C GLY A 254 18.04 4.99 33.78
N GLU A 255 17.46 3.96 33.15
CA GLU A 255 16.31 4.07 32.24
C GLU A 255 15.02 4.39 33.02
N CYS A 256 14.07 5.12 32.41
CA CYS A 256 12.74 5.35 32.99
C CYS A 256 11.73 4.47 32.23
N VAL A 257 11.21 3.43 32.87
CA VAL A 257 10.04 2.66 32.41
C VAL A 257 8.79 3.30 32.99
N ARG A 258 7.60 3.09 32.42
CA ARG A 258 6.39 3.67 33.03
C ARG A 258 6.07 2.97 34.37
N LEU A 259 5.50 3.67 35.36
CA LEU A 259 5.19 3.12 36.68
C LEU A 259 4.31 1.85 36.68
N PRO A 260 3.40 1.63 35.70
CA PRO A 260 2.70 0.36 35.54
C PRO A 260 3.59 -0.81 35.08
N TRP A 261 4.75 -0.52 34.49
CA TRP A 261 5.75 -1.45 33.90
C TRP A 261 6.88 -1.71 34.90
N LYS A 262 6.54 -1.60 36.18
CA LYS A 262 7.42 -1.90 37.29
C LYS A 262 6.71 -2.97 38.09
N CYS A 263 7.29 -4.15 38.15
CA CYS A 263 6.71 -5.31 38.81
C CYS A 263 5.44 -5.81 38.09
N ASP A 264 5.40 -5.77 36.76
CA ASP A 264 4.32 -6.34 35.94
C ASP A 264 4.64 -7.75 35.42
N GLY A 265 5.84 -8.25 35.72
CA GLY A 265 6.28 -9.61 35.43
C GLY A 265 7.06 -9.75 34.13
N ASP A 266 7.14 -8.69 33.33
CA ASP A 266 7.96 -8.62 32.11
C ASP A 266 9.25 -7.82 32.40
N PRO A 267 10.42 -8.27 31.91
CA PRO A 267 11.67 -7.53 32.07
C PRO A 267 11.75 -6.40 31.04
N ASP A 268 11.18 -5.25 31.36
CA ASP A 268 11.18 -4.03 30.55
C ASP A 268 12.45 -3.20 30.72
N CYS A 269 13.09 -3.25 31.89
CA CYS A 269 14.45 -2.76 32.04
C CYS A 269 15.45 -3.78 31.48
N LYS A 270 16.42 -3.33 30.70
CA LYS A 270 17.49 -4.19 30.14
C LYS A 270 18.28 -4.96 31.22
N ASP A 271 18.36 -4.40 32.43
CA ASP A 271 19.03 -4.99 33.58
C ASP A 271 18.09 -5.76 34.53
N LYS A 272 16.79 -5.86 34.18
CA LYS A 272 15.70 -6.45 34.98
C LYS A 272 15.48 -5.77 36.34
N SER A 273 15.87 -4.50 36.47
CA SER A 273 15.78 -3.76 37.74
C SER A 273 14.37 -3.28 38.10
N ASP A 274 13.48 -3.18 37.13
CA ASP A 274 12.03 -3.08 37.29
C ASP A 274 11.43 -4.26 38.04
N GLU A 275 11.94 -5.47 37.77
CA GLU A 275 11.49 -6.71 38.40
C GLU A 275 12.34 -7.12 39.63
N ALA A 276 13.44 -6.41 39.87
CA ALA A 276 14.31 -6.64 41.02
C ALA A 276 13.79 -5.91 42.26
N GLU A 277 13.65 -6.65 43.38
CA GLU A 277 13.25 -6.09 44.68
C GLU A 277 11.83 -5.49 44.71
N CYS A 278 10.94 -6.04 43.88
CA CYS A 278 9.51 -5.82 44.02
C CYS A 278 9.02 -6.38 45.38
N PRO A 279 8.27 -5.61 46.18
CA PRO A 279 7.55 -6.20 47.30
C PRO A 279 6.68 -7.33 46.73
N LEU A 280 6.59 -8.48 47.41
CA LEU A 280 5.69 -9.57 47.02
C LEU A 280 4.34 -8.95 46.64
N LEU A 281 4.07 -8.82 45.34
CA LEU A 281 2.82 -8.28 44.84
C LEU A 281 1.79 -9.35 45.11
N THR A 282 1.22 -9.32 46.31
CA THR A 282 -0.22 -9.56 46.42
C THR A 282 -0.86 -8.49 45.53
N CYS A 283 -1.47 -8.92 44.42
CA CYS A 283 -2.16 -8.05 43.49
C CYS A 283 -3.07 -7.04 44.22
N ARG A 284 -3.39 -5.91 43.56
CA ARG A 284 -4.31 -4.93 44.15
C ARG A 284 -5.64 -5.63 44.52
N PRO A 285 -6.42 -5.12 45.50
CA PRO A 285 -7.64 -5.81 45.96
C PRO A 285 -8.69 -6.09 44.87
N ASP A 286 -8.58 -5.42 43.73
CA ASP A 286 -9.39 -5.50 42.52
C ASP A 286 -8.77 -6.36 41.39
N GLU A 287 -7.61 -6.98 41.62
CA GLU A 287 -6.86 -7.80 40.67
C GLU A 287 -6.60 -9.22 41.22
N PHE A 288 -6.59 -10.23 40.34
CA PHE A 288 -6.32 -11.63 40.66
C PHE A 288 -4.91 -12.05 40.21
N GLN A 289 -4.22 -12.78 41.07
CA GLN A 289 -2.88 -13.30 40.81
C GLN A 289 -2.94 -14.70 40.17
N CYS A 290 -2.43 -14.83 38.95
CA CYS A 290 -2.19 -16.10 38.27
C CYS A 290 -1.19 -16.97 39.07
N GLY A 291 -1.17 -18.28 38.81
CA GLY A 291 -0.28 -19.23 39.48
C GLY A 291 1.20 -19.03 39.15
N ASP A 292 1.49 -18.45 37.99
CA ASP A 292 2.82 -18.01 37.55
C ASP A 292 3.23 -16.62 38.09
N GLY A 293 2.35 -15.95 38.85
CA GLY A 293 2.62 -14.68 39.52
C GLY A 293 2.13 -13.43 38.80
N SER A 294 1.65 -13.52 37.56
CA SER A 294 1.06 -12.43 36.77
C SER A 294 -0.26 -11.91 37.36
N CYS A 295 -0.58 -10.61 37.28
CA CYS A 295 -1.85 -10.06 37.79
C CYS A 295 -2.82 -9.75 36.63
N ILE A 296 -4.04 -10.26 36.70
CA ILE A 296 -5.15 -9.90 35.80
C ILE A 296 -6.22 -9.12 36.56
N HIS A 297 -6.98 -8.26 35.88
CA HIS A 297 -8.10 -7.55 36.52
C HIS A 297 -9.11 -8.55 37.08
N GLY A 298 -9.65 -8.33 38.29
CA GLY A 298 -10.48 -9.32 39.01
C GLY A 298 -11.79 -9.71 38.30
N THR A 299 -12.19 -8.98 37.25
CA THR A 299 -13.30 -9.34 36.36
C THR A 299 -12.93 -10.35 35.26
N LYS A 300 -11.63 -10.58 35.05
CA LYS A 300 -11.07 -11.54 34.10
C LYS A 300 -10.79 -12.90 34.74
N GLN A 301 -10.72 -12.95 36.07
CA GLN A 301 -10.73 -14.21 36.79
C GLN A 301 -12.08 -14.93 36.56
N CYS A 302 -12.05 -16.18 36.13
CA CYS A 302 -13.24 -17.03 35.95
C CYS A 302 -14.26 -16.52 34.91
N ASN A 303 -13.81 -15.92 33.82
CA ASN A 303 -14.68 -15.42 32.74
C ASN A 303 -14.81 -16.42 31.56
N LYS A 304 -14.21 -17.61 31.65
CA LYS A 304 -14.11 -18.68 30.64
C LYS A 304 -13.24 -18.35 29.44
N VAL A 305 -12.41 -17.32 29.56
CA VAL A 305 -11.37 -16.97 28.61
C VAL A 305 -10.06 -17.21 29.34
N HIS A 306 -9.11 -17.87 28.69
CA HIS A 306 -7.77 -18.04 29.26
C HIS A 306 -7.00 -16.72 29.12
N ASP A 307 -7.21 -15.84 30.09
CA ASP A 307 -6.53 -14.56 30.27
C ASP A 307 -5.19 -14.71 31.03
N CYS A 308 -4.99 -15.75 31.85
CA CYS A 308 -3.67 -16.07 32.41
C CYS A 308 -2.84 -16.97 31.46
N PRO A 309 -1.53 -16.73 31.31
CA PRO A 309 -0.62 -17.56 30.50
C PRO A 309 -0.57 -19.03 30.93
N ASP A 310 -0.75 -19.29 32.24
CA ASP A 310 -0.73 -20.61 32.87
C ASP A 310 -2.14 -21.22 33.05
N GLN A 311 -3.18 -20.54 32.56
CA GLN A 311 -4.60 -20.88 32.73
C GLN A 311 -5.09 -20.89 34.19
N SER A 312 -4.34 -20.28 35.12
CA SER A 312 -4.72 -20.23 36.54
C SER A 312 -5.88 -19.29 36.85
N ASP A 313 -6.19 -18.35 35.95
CA ASP A 313 -7.41 -17.55 35.99
C ASP A 313 -8.69 -18.36 35.84
N GLU A 314 -8.58 -19.53 35.22
CA GLU A 314 -9.67 -20.50 35.05
C GLU A 314 -9.48 -21.76 35.91
N ALA A 315 -8.29 -21.95 36.48
CA ALA A 315 -7.99 -23.07 37.37
C ALA A 315 -8.48 -22.79 38.80
N GLY A 316 -9.33 -23.67 39.33
CA GLY A 316 -9.83 -23.52 40.71
C GLY A 316 -10.85 -22.39 40.87
N CYS A 317 -11.36 -21.85 39.77
CA CYS A 317 -12.55 -21.03 39.74
C CYS A 317 -13.69 -21.75 40.41
N VAL A 318 -13.98 -21.36 41.65
CA VAL A 318 -15.20 -21.77 42.32
C VAL A 318 -16.33 -21.08 41.56
N ASN A 319 -16.82 -21.76 40.53
CA ASN A 319 -18.22 -21.70 40.20
C ASN A 319 -18.98 -22.16 41.45
N ALA A 320 -19.16 -21.26 42.41
CA ALA A 320 -20.45 -21.18 43.09
C ALA A 320 -21.42 -20.66 42.02
N THR A 321 -21.61 -21.37 40.90
CA THR A 321 -22.77 -22.24 40.78
C THR A 321 -22.68 -23.09 39.50
N LYS A 322 -21.73 -24.02 39.43
CA LYS A 322 -21.83 -25.16 38.50
C LYS A 322 -21.35 -26.39 39.22
N CYS A 323 -22.30 -27.26 39.55
CA CYS A 323 -21.98 -28.57 40.07
C CYS A 323 -21.26 -29.35 38.96
N GLU A 324 -19.93 -29.45 39.04
CA GLU A 324 -19.14 -30.13 38.01
C GLU A 324 -19.41 -31.64 38.04
N GLY A 325 -19.95 -32.12 36.91
CA GLY A 325 -20.29 -33.52 36.63
C GLY A 325 -21.62 -33.64 35.87
N PRO A 326 -21.77 -34.57 34.92
CA PRO A 326 -23.02 -34.78 34.16
C PRO A 326 -24.19 -35.26 35.04
N LEU A 327 -23.95 -35.54 36.33
CA LEU A 327 -24.90 -36.08 37.30
C LEU A 327 -25.11 -35.16 38.51
N LYS A 328 -24.79 -33.86 38.43
CA LYS A 328 -25.03 -32.95 39.55
C LYS A 328 -25.98 -31.82 39.19
N PHE A 329 -26.94 -31.54 40.07
CA PHE A 329 -27.96 -30.52 39.95
C PHE A 329 -27.71 -29.39 40.95
N LEU A 330 -27.84 -28.16 40.47
CA LEU A 330 -27.64 -26.96 41.26
C LEU A 330 -28.98 -26.47 41.81
N CYS A 331 -29.11 -26.51 43.13
CA CYS A 331 -30.20 -25.90 43.86
C CYS A 331 -30.14 -24.36 43.75
N LYS A 332 -31.29 -23.66 43.77
CA LYS A 332 -31.33 -22.19 43.69
C LYS A 332 -30.64 -21.48 44.87
N ASN A 333 -30.42 -22.20 45.98
CA ASN A 333 -29.68 -21.72 47.15
C ASN A 333 -28.16 -21.91 47.03
N GLY A 334 -27.65 -22.44 45.90
CA GLY A 334 -26.24 -22.67 45.66
C GLY A 334 -25.72 -24.04 46.10
N GLU A 335 -26.55 -24.92 46.66
CA GLU A 335 -26.15 -26.30 47.00
C GLU A 335 -26.16 -27.22 45.77
N CYS A 336 -25.26 -28.21 45.76
CA CYS A 336 -25.16 -29.21 44.69
C CYS A 336 -25.64 -30.57 45.17
N ILE A 337 -26.67 -31.10 44.53
CA ILE A 337 -27.20 -32.45 44.79
C ILE A 337 -26.99 -33.35 43.57
N ASP A 338 -27.17 -34.66 43.72
CA ASP A 338 -27.11 -35.57 42.57
C ASP A 338 -28.36 -35.40 41.69
N SER A 339 -28.19 -35.46 40.37
CA SER A 339 -29.26 -35.40 39.38
C SER A 339 -30.33 -36.50 39.57
N SER A 340 -29.97 -37.64 40.16
CA SER A 340 -30.91 -38.72 40.48
C SER A 340 -31.86 -38.37 41.63
N LYS A 341 -31.56 -37.32 42.40
CA LYS A 341 -32.33 -36.81 43.54
C LYS A 341 -33.13 -35.55 43.19
N VAL A 342 -33.27 -35.28 41.90
CA VAL A 342 -34.11 -34.20 41.38
C VAL A 342 -35.45 -34.81 41.05
N CYS A 343 -36.53 -34.24 41.58
CA CYS A 343 -37.90 -34.73 41.35
C CYS A 343 -38.18 -36.16 41.85
N ASP A 344 -37.60 -36.56 42.97
CA ASP A 344 -37.78 -37.89 43.58
C ASP A 344 -38.82 -37.92 44.73
N ASN A 345 -39.58 -36.83 44.92
CA ASN A 345 -40.53 -36.61 46.02
C ASN A 345 -39.87 -36.45 47.41
N VAL A 346 -38.55 -36.20 47.45
CA VAL A 346 -37.77 -35.85 48.63
C VAL A 346 -37.21 -34.43 48.52
N LYS A 347 -37.18 -33.71 49.65
CA LYS A 347 -36.57 -32.39 49.75
C LYS A 347 -35.07 -32.54 50.04
N ASP A 348 -34.25 -32.61 49.00
CA ASP A 348 -32.79 -32.66 49.05
C ASP A 348 -32.15 -31.26 48.97
N CYS A 349 -32.77 -30.29 48.29
CA CYS A 349 -32.37 -28.89 48.38
C CYS A 349 -33.03 -28.20 49.60
N LYS A 350 -32.28 -27.41 50.40
CA LYS A 350 -32.87 -26.66 51.53
C LYS A 350 -34.00 -25.69 51.11
N ASP A 351 -33.94 -25.20 49.87
CA ASP A 351 -34.96 -24.31 49.27
C ASP A 351 -36.03 -25.05 48.45
N ARG A 352 -36.05 -26.39 48.46
CA ARG A 352 -36.98 -27.23 47.68
C ARG A 352 -36.99 -26.92 46.16
N SER A 353 -35.83 -26.52 45.65
CA SER A 353 -35.65 -26.13 44.25
C SER A 353 -35.50 -27.31 43.30
N ASP A 354 -35.20 -28.47 43.87
CA ASP A 354 -35.23 -29.82 43.31
C ASP A 354 -36.64 -30.36 43.05
N GLU A 355 -37.68 -29.78 43.65
CA GLU A 355 -39.07 -30.24 43.50
C GLU A 355 -40.09 -29.13 43.19
N PRO A 356 -39.95 -28.39 42.08
CA PRO A 356 -40.95 -27.40 41.72
C PRO A 356 -42.28 -28.07 41.36
N LYS A 357 -43.35 -27.81 42.11
CA LYS A 357 -44.70 -28.42 41.94
C LYS A 357 -45.33 -28.34 40.54
N LYS A 358 -44.79 -27.54 39.62
CA LYS A 358 -45.41 -27.19 38.33
C LYS A 358 -44.67 -27.75 37.11
N GLU A 359 -43.40 -28.16 37.24
CA GLU A 359 -42.48 -28.46 36.11
C GLU A 359 -41.56 -29.66 36.42
N CYS A 360 -41.92 -30.47 37.41
CA CYS A 360 -41.08 -31.51 37.98
C CYS A 360 -41.68 -32.89 37.67
N GLY A 361 -40.92 -33.74 36.98
CA GLY A 361 -41.38 -35.07 36.55
C GLY A 361 -42.53 -35.06 35.53
N LEU A 362 -42.77 -33.91 34.88
CA LEU A 362 -43.73 -33.77 33.79
C LEU A 362 -42.98 -33.84 32.48
N ASN A 363 -43.41 -34.72 31.57
CA ASN A 363 -42.84 -34.75 30.23
C ASN A 363 -43.53 -33.67 29.37
N GLU A 364 -42.97 -32.46 29.32
CA GLU A 364 -43.54 -31.38 28.53
C GLU A 364 -43.39 -31.61 27.01
N CYS A 365 -42.43 -32.44 26.61
CA CYS A 365 -42.25 -32.84 25.21
C CYS A 365 -43.44 -33.65 24.65
N SER A 366 -44.23 -34.29 25.51
CA SER A 366 -45.40 -35.08 25.09
C SER A 366 -46.56 -34.21 24.59
N LEU A 367 -46.58 -32.93 24.95
CA LEU A 367 -47.61 -31.97 24.53
C LEU A 367 -47.03 -30.99 23.51
N ASN A 368 -47.45 -31.12 22.25
CA ASN A 368 -47.00 -30.27 21.14
C ASN A 368 -45.46 -30.13 21.04
N ASN A 369 -44.72 -31.20 21.34
CA ASN A 369 -43.25 -31.23 21.36
C ASN A 369 -42.62 -30.17 22.29
N GLY A 370 -43.27 -29.80 23.40
CA GLY A 370 -42.83 -28.68 24.25
C GLY A 370 -42.89 -27.32 23.54
N GLY A 371 -43.54 -27.22 22.38
CA GLY A 371 -43.45 -26.06 21.50
C GLY A 371 -42.11 -25.94 20.76
N CYS A 372 -41.25 -26.96 20.83
CA CYS A 372 -40.02 -27.06 20.06
C CYS A 372 -40.32 -27.39 18.59
N SER A 373 -39.58 -26.76 17.68
CA SER A 373 -39.71 -26.98 16.24
C SER A 373 -39.21 -28.35 15.77
N HIS A 374 -38.14 -28.88 16.36
CA HIS A 374 -37.50 -30.14 15.93
C HIS A 374 -37.36 -31.12 17.10
N ILE A 375 -36.28 -31.03 17.89
CA ILE A 375 -35.99 -31.99 18.95
C ILE A 375 -36.36 -31.37 20.30
N CYS A 376 -37.21 -32.04 21.07
CA CYS A 376 -37.48 -31.69 22.46
C CYS A 376 -36.80 -32.71 23.36
N ARG A 377 -35.94 -32.23 24.26
CA ARG A 377 -35.31 -33.05 25.28
C ARG A 377 -35.92 -32.72 26.63
N ASP A 378 -36.62 -33.70 27.17
CA ASP A 378 -37.19 -33.66 28.51
C ASP A 378 -36.06 -33.67 29.55
N ARG A 379 -36.15 -32.80 30.56
CA ARG A 379 -35.23 -32.78 31.69
C ARG A 379 -36.04 -33.09 32.97
N PRO A 380 -35.39 -33.55 34.05
CA PRO A 380 -36.09 -33.80 35.31
C PRO A 380 -36.90 -32.59 35.81
N ILE A 381 -36.42 -31.38 35.52
CA ILE A 381 -37.12 -30.11 35.71
C ILE A 381 -37.17 -29.37 34.36
N GLY A 382 -38.36 -29.24 33.80
CA GLY A 382 -38.64 -28.59 32.52
C GLY A 382 -38.08 -29.34 31.29
N TYR A 383 -38.05 -28.67 30.15
CA TYR A 383 -37.57 -29.23 28.88
C TYR A 383 -36.65 -28.23 28.17
N GLU A 384 -35.83 -28.74 27.25
CA GLU A 384 -35.06 -27.90 26.34
C GLU A 384 -35.28 -28.31 24.89
N CYS A 385 -35.29 -27.31 24.00
CA CYS A 385 -35.34 -27.55 22.57
C CYS A 385 -33.91 -27.65 22.02
N GLN A 386 -33.65 -28.69 21.23
CA GLN A 386 -32.40 -28.91 20.53
C GLN A 386 -32.64 -28.92 19.02
N CYS A 387 -31.60 -28.61 18.26
CA CYS A 387 -31.64 -28.62 16.81
C CYS A 387 -30.82 -29.78 16.26
N PRO A 388 -31.24 -30.37 15.13
CA PRO A 388 -30.43 -31.36 14.42
C PRO A 388 -29.12 -30.72 13.91
N THR A 389 -28.14 -31.55 13.55
CA THR A 389 -26.89 -31.10 12.90
C THR A 389 -27.21 -30.24 11.67
N GLY A 390 -26.49 -29.14 11.48
CA GLY A 390 -26.75 -28.15 10.42
C GLY A 390 -27.78 -27.08 10.80
N TYR A 391 -28.34 -27.10 12.02
CA TYR A 391 -29.33 -26.12 12.46
C TYR A 391 -28.96 -25.51 13.83
N LYS A 392 -29.19 -24.20 13.98
CA LYS A 392 -29.00 -23.43 15.22
C LYS A 392 -30.33 -22.95 15.79
N LEU A 393 -30.42 -22.85 17.11
CA LEU A 393 -31.62 -22.38 17.80
C LEU A 393 -31.74 -20.85 17.64
N LEU A 394 -32.76 -20.35 16.93
CA LEU A 394 -33.00 -18.92 16.66
C LEU A 394 -33.68 -18.24 17.85
N ASP A 395 -34.85 -18.75 18.22
CA ASP A 395 -35.52 -18.47 19.49
C ASP A 395 -35.46 -19.76 20.29
N LYS A 396 -35.56 -19.76 21.63
CA LYS A 396 -35.45 -20.93 22.54
C LYS A 396 -36.30 -22.19 22.19
N ARG A 397 -37.01 -22.17 21.07
CA ARG A 397 -37.93 -23.18 20.51
C ARG A 397 -37.73 -23.48 19.01
N THR A 398 -37.26 -22.52 18.21
CA THR A 398 -37.22 -22.63 16.74
C THR A 398 -35.80 -22.84 16.24
N CYS A 399 -35.61 -23.82 15.36
CA CYS A 399 -34.33 -24.08 14.71
C CYS A 399 -34.31 -23.41 13.34
N GLY A 400 -33.30 -22.59 13.12
CA GLY A 400 -32.93 -22.03 11.83
C GLY A 400 -31.75 -22.80 11.25
N ASP A 401 -31.65 -22.74 9.94
CA ASP A 401 -30.48 -23.21 9.21
C ASP A 401 -29.20 -22.50 9.69
N ILE A 402 -28.09 -23.23 9.77
CA ILE A 402 -26.77 -22.62 9.90
C ILE A 402 -26.33 -22.31 8.48
N ASP A 403 -26.05 -21.04 8.18
CA ASP A 403 -25.37 -20.73 6.93
C ASP A 403 -23.87 -20.95 7.14
N GLU A 404 -23.36 -22.12 6.75
CA GLU A 404 -21.93 -22.41 6.86
C GLU A 404 -21.10 -21.53 5.93
N CYS A 405 -21.67 -20.98 4.86
CA CYS A 405 -20.97 -20.15 3.90
C CYS A 405 -20.77 -18.70 4.37
N GLU A 406 -21.50 -18.24 5.40
CA GLU A 406 -21.18 -16.99 6.11
C GLU A 406 -19.84 -17.10 6.87
N ASN A 407 -19.48 -18.31 7.30
CA ASN A 407 -18.17 -18.60 7.87
C ASN A 407 -17.20 -19.04 6.76
N SER A 408 -16.22 -18.20 6.44
CA SER A 408 -15.16 -18.42 5.42
C SER A 408 -14.27 -19.68 5.62
N ASN A 409 -14.60 -20.56 6.58
CA ASN A 409 -13.89 -21.81 6.89
C ASN A 409 -14.53 -23.07 6.34
N ALA A 410 -15.77 -23.02 5.86
CA ALA A 410 -16.51 -24.23 5.50
C ALA A 410 -15.87 -24.97 4.31
N CYS A 411 -15.42 -24.22 3.30
CA CYS A 411 -14.86 -24.78 2.07
C CYS A 411 -13.54 -24.10 1.70
N SER A 412 -12.66 -24.84 1.01
CA SER A 412 -11.43 -24.26 0.48
C SER A 412 -11.67 -23.30 -0.68
N GLN A 413 -12.77 -23.40 -1.42
CA GLN A 413 -13.06 -22.54 -2.57
C GLN A 413 -14.53 -22.11 -2.60
N ILE A 414 -15.38 -22.80 -3.35
CA ILE A 414 -16.80 -22.45 -3.49
C ILE A 414 -17.58 -23.16 -2.38
N CYS A 415 -18.40 -22.38 -1.66
CA CYS A 415 -19.34 -22.90 -0.67
C CYS A 415 -20.79 -22.66 -1.15
N ILE A 416 -21.59 -23.72 -1.15
CA ILE A 416 -23.02 -23.66 -1.45
C ILE A 416 -23.79 -24.14 -0.22
N ASN A 417 -24.51 -23.23 0.43
CA ASN A 417 -25.35 -23.53 1.57
C ASN A 417 -26.66 -24.22 1.12
N TYR A 418 -27.02 -25.32 1.78
CA TYR A 418 -28.32 -25.97 1.66
C TYR A 418 -28.98 -26.05 3.04
N LYS A 419 -30.30 -26.25 3.06
CA LYS A 419 -31.01 -26.31 4.33
C LYS A 419 -30.60 -27.55 5.14
N GLY A 420 -29.76 -27.37 6.16
CA GLY A 420 -29.24 -28.39 7.05
C GLY A 420 -27.94 -29.07 6.63
N ASP A 421 -27.32 -28.63 5.53
CA ASP A 421 -26.04 -29.16 5.03
C ASP A 421 -25.38 -28.17 4.06
N PHE A 422 -24.11 -28.32 3.75
CA PHE A 422 -23.42 -27.49 2.77
C PHE A 422 -22.59 -28.33 1.82
N LYS A 423 -22.34 -27.81 0.61
CA LYS A 423 -21.53 -28.48 -0.40
C LYS A 423 -20.37 -27.60 -0.82
N CYS A 424 -19.18 -28.19 -0.86
CA CYS A 424 -18.00 -27.55 -1.42
C CYS A 424 -17.82 -27.91 -2.90
N GLU A 425 -17.53 -26.91 -3.71
CA GLU A 425 -17.16 -27.07 -5.12
C GLU A 425 -15.83 -26.36 -5.41
N CYS A 426 -15.20 -26.72 -6.53
CA CYS A 426 -13.90 -26.18 -6.93
C CYS A 426 -14.05 -25.29 -8.17
N TYR A 427 -13.24 -24.24 -8.24
CA TYR A 427 -13.09 -23.41 -9.43
C TYR A 427 -12.48 -24.20 -10.58
N GLN A 428 -12.64 -23.68 -11.80
CA GLN A 428 -12.07 -24.28 -13.00
C GLN A 428 -10.54 -24.43 -12.88
N GLY A 429 -10.02 -25.61 -13.23
CA GLY A 429 -8.60 -25.98 -13.08
C GLY A 429 -8.24 -26.57 -11.72
N TYR A 430 -9.21 -26.71 -10.81
CA TYR A 430 -9.05 -27.42 -9.54
C TYR A 430 -9.97 -28.64 -9.47
N GLU A 431 -9.44 -29.74 -8.93
CA GLU A 431 -10.20 -30.96 -8.65
C GLU A 431 -10.33 -31.18 -7.14
N MET A 432 -11.47 -31.72 -6.72
CA MET A 432 -11.71 -32.06 -5.32
C MET A 432 -10.94 -33.33 -4.96
N ASP A 433 -10.03 -33.23 -4.00
CA ASP A 433 -9.35 -34.41 -3.47
C ASP A 433 -10.36 -35.28 -2.68
N PRO A 434 -10.52 -36.58 -3.04
CA PRO A 434 -11.48 -37.47 -2.39
C PRO A 434 -11.15 -37.78 -0.92
N VAL A 435 -9.91 -37.57 -0.49
CA VAL A 435 -9.44 -37.85 0.88
C VAL A 435 -9.54 -36.59 1.75
N THR A 436 -8.93 -35.50 1.32
CA THR A 436 -8.85 -34.27 2.13
C THR A 436 -10.09 -33.39 1.99
N LYS A 437 -10.94 -33.62 0.98
CA LYS A 437 -12.05 -32.74 0.60
C LYS A 437 -11.62 -31.28 0.37
N THR A 438 -10.39 -31.09 -0.08
CA THR A 438 -9.86 -29.78 -0.46
C THR A 438 -9.65 -29.71 -1.97
N CYS A 439 -9.80 -28.53 -2.53
CA CYS A 439 -9.58 -28.30 -3.96
C CYS A 439 -8.08 -28.19 -4.26
N LYS A 440 -7.57 -29.12 -5.08
CA LYS A 440 -6.17 -29.21 -5.52
C LYS A 440 -6.04 -28.89 -7.00
N ALA A 441 -4.94 -28.26 -7.39
CA ALA A 441 -4.72 -27.83 -8.77
C ALA A 441 -4.50 -29.03 -9.71
N GLU A 442 -5.08 -28.97 -10.91
CA GLU A 442 -4.85 -29.97 -11.96
C GLU A 442 -3.52 -29.68 -12.69
N GLY A 443 -2.71 -30.72 -12.95
CA GLY A 443 -1.55 -30.64 -13.82
C GLY A 443 -0.20 -30.49 -13.12
N LYS A 444 0.52 -29.39 -13.38
CA LYS A 444 1.92 -29.19 -12.93
C LYS A 444 1.98 -28.93 -11.42
N SER A 445 2.98 -29.51 -10.75
CA SER A 445 3.20 -29.22 -9.32
C SER A 445 3.63 -27.76 -9.12
N PRO A 446 3.07 -27.03 -8.13
CA PRO A 446 3.51 -25.68 -7.82
C PRO A 446 4.91 -25.71 -7.20
N TYR A 447 5.68 -24.64 -7.41
CA TYR A 447 6.89 -24.39 -6.64
C TYR A 447 6.93 -22.93 -6.19
N LEU A 448 7.69 -22.68 -5.13
CA LEU A 448 7.86 -21.35 -4.55
C LEU A 448 9.19 -20.77 -5.05
N LEU A 449 9.19 -19.49 -5.37
CA LEU A 449 10.39 -18.71 -5.66
C LEU A 449 10.52 -17.65 -4.57
N PHE A 450 11.72 -17.51 -4.00
CA PHE A 450 11.99 -16.54 -2.95
C PHE A 450 13.39 -15.95 -3.05
N THR A 451 13.55 -14.72 -2.57
CA THR A 451 14.84 -14.03 -2.47
C THR A 451 15.55 -14.38 -1.17
N ASN A 452 16.86 -14.53 -1.24
CA ASN A 452 17.74 -14.76 -0.07
C ASN A 452 18.95 -13.81 -0.13
N ARG A 453 18.68 -12.50 -0.31
CA ARG A 453 19.61 -11.37 -0.47
C ARG A 453 20.61 -11.46 -1.63
N GLN A 454 21.46 -12.48 -1.68
CA GLN A 454 22.50 -12.67 -2.70
C GLN A 454 22.14 -13.71 -3.78
N GLU A 455 20.96 -14.31 -3.69
CA GLU A 455 20.52 -15.35 -4.60
C GLU A 455 18.99 -15.41 -4.64
N ILE A 456 18.46 -16.03 -5.70
CA ILE A 456 17.04 -16.37 -5.81
C ILE A 456 16.95 -17.88 -5.91
N ARG A 457 16.12 -18.48 -5.06
CA ARG A 457 15.97 -19.93 -4.93
C ARG A 457 14.56 -20.38 -5.28
N ARG A 458 14.44 -21.62 -5.74
CA ARG A 458 13.18 -22.32 -5.95
C ARG A 458 13.06 -23.52 -5.04
N VAL A 459 11.86 -23.78 -4.55
CA VAL A 459 11.53 -24.96 -3.75
C VAL A 459 10.16 -25.53 -4.14
N ASP A 460 10.11 -26.81 -4.50
CA ASP A 460 8.84 -27.54 -4.59
C ASP A 460 8.42 -27.96 -3.16
N PRO A 461 7.29 -27.48 -2.61
CA PRO A 461 6.89 -27.76 -1.24
C PRO A 461 6.52 -29.24 -1.02
N VAL A 462 6.19 -30.00 -2.07
CA VAL A 462 5.79 -31.41 -1.99
C VAL A 462 7.01 -32.31 -2.21
N LYS A 463 7.76 -32.08 -3.28
CA LYS A 463 8.92 -32.90 -3.65
C LYS A 463 10.20 -32.51 -2.90
N ARG A 464 10.19 -31.35 -2.24
CA ARG A 464 11.37 -30.72 -1.62
C ARG A 464 12.53 -30.57 -2.60
N ASP A 465 12.22 -30.35 -3.88
CA ASP A 465 13.23 -30.07 -4.91
C ASP A 465 13.72 -28.65 -4.73
N TYR A 466 14.87 -28.51 -4.07
CA TYR A 466 15.47 -27.24 -3.68
C TYR A 466 16.62 -26.89 -4.63
N ARG A 467 16.47 -25.81 -5.41
CA ARG A 467 17.50 -25.39 -6.37
C ARG A 467 17.71 -23.89 -6.37
N GLN A 468 18.92 -23.50 -6.70
CA GLN A 468 19.27 -22.12 -6.99
C GLN A 468 18.85 -21.77 -8.42
N VAL A 469 18.19 -20.62 -8.61
CA VAL A 469 17.72 -20.15 -9.92
C VAL A 469 18.68 -19.11 -10.48
N LEU A 470 18.98 -18.08 -9.68
CA LEU A 470 19.95 -17.05 -10.03
C LEU A 470 21.04 -16.98 -8.97
N ALA A 471 22.28 -17.05 -9.43
CA ALA A 471 23.47 -16.88 -8.61
C ALA A 471 23.96 -15.42 -8.63
N THR A 472 24.51 -14.98 -7.50
CA THR A 472 25.29 -13.74 -7.42
C THR A 472 24.48 -12.46 -7.64
N GLN A 473 23.48 -12.24 -6.81
CA GLN A 473 22.86 -10.92 -6.63
C GLN A 473 23.57 -10.16 -5.50
N LYS A 474 23.40 -8.85 -5.41
CA LYS A 474 24.02 -8.06 -4.34
C LYS A 474 23.05 -7.78 -3.21
N ASN A 475 21.83 -7.37 -3.51
CA ASN A 475 20.78 -7.22 -2.52
C ASN A 475 19.39 -7.31 -3.18
N ALA A 476 19.00 -8.52 -3.59
CA ALA A 476 17.68 -8.78 -4.18
C ALA A 476 16.61 -8.85 -3.09
N VAL A 477 15.55 -8.04 -3.22
CA VAL A 477 14.52 -7.85 -2.19
C VAL A 477 13.17 -8.35 -2.65
N ALA A 478 12.58 -7.67 -3.63
CA ALA A 478 11.27 -7.98 -4.19
C ALA A 478 11.41 -8.78 -5.48
N LEU A 479 10.44 -9.65 -5.75
CA LEU A 479 10.38 -10.42 -6.99
C LEU A 479 8.93 -10.72 -7.41
N ASP A 480 8.71 -10.81 -8.72
CA ASP A 480 7.47 -11.37 -9.27
C ASP A 480 7.77 -12.08 -10.59
N VAL A 481 6.82 -12.86 -11.09
CA VAL A 481 7.03 -13.78 -12.20
C VAL A 481 5.97 -13.62 -13.28
N ASP A 482 6.36 -13.88 -14.52
CA ASP A 482 5.45 -14.19 -15.62
C ASP A 482 5.48 -15.71 -15.84
N VAL A 483 4.42 -16.37 -15.40
CA VAL A 483 4.33 -17.84 -15.46
C VAL A 483 4.17 -18.33 -16.90
N ALA A 484 3.48 -17.56 -17.75
CA ALA A 484 3.22 -17.96 -19.14
C ALA A 484 4.50 -17.89 -19.98
N ASN A 485 5.32 -16.85 -19.76
CA ASN A 485 6.57 -16.64 -20.50
C ASN A 485 7.83 -17.13 -19.76
N ASN A 486 7.66 -17.80 -18.61
CA ASN A 486 8.74 -18.34 -17.78
C ASN A 486 9.82 -17.30 -17.46
N ARG A 487 9.40 -16.08 -17.08
CA ARG A 487 10.28 -14.93 -16.85
C ARG A 487 10.17 -14.47 -15.40
N LEU A 488 11.29 -14.08 -14.83
CA LEU A 488 11.43 -13.57 -13.47
C LEU A 488 11.80 -12.09 -13.53
N PHE A 489 11.18 -11.31 -12.65
CA PHE A 489 11.49 -9.90 -12.41
C PHE A 489 11.91 -9.77 -10.95
N TRP A 490 12.96 -8.99 -10.71
CA TRP A 490 13.40 -8.73 -9.35
C TRP A 490 14.05 -7.36 -9.23
N CYS A 491 14.06 -6.86 -8.02
CA CYS A 491 14.70 -5.60 -7.69
C CYS A 491 15.95 -5.80 -6.84
N ASP A 492 17.05 -5.14 -7.20
CA ASP A 492 18.28 -5.08 -6.41
C ASP A 492 18.45 -3.69 -5.77
N ARG A 493 18.40 -3.62 -4.43
CA ARG A 493 18.56 -2.38 -3.67
C ARG A 493 19.97 -1.78 -3.73
N PHE A 494 20.99 -2.60 -3.98
CA PHE A 494 22.37 -2.12 -4.00
C PHE A 494 22.67 -1.32 -5.27
N HIS A 495 22.26 -1.86 -6.43
CA HIS A 495 22.40 -1.16 -7.72
C HIS A 495 21.26 -0.18 -8.00
N ARG A 496 20.16 -0.27 -7.25
CA ARG A 496 18.91 0.48 -7.48
C ARG A 496 18.35 0.22 -8.88
N ASN A 497 18.32 -1.05 -9.29
CA ASN A 497 17.85 -1.46 -10.61
C ASN A 497 16.76 -2.53 -10.49
N ILE A 498 15.82 -2.51 -11.44
CA ILE A 498 14.89 -3.62 -11.67
C ILE A 498 15.40 -4.42 -12.86
N TYR A 499 15.53 -5.73 -12.66
CA TYR A 499 16.05 -6.66 -13.63
C TYR A 499 14.98 -7.65 -14.09
N SER A 500 15.21 -8.22 -15.27
CA SER A 500 14.43 -9.33 -15.81
C SER A 500 15.34 -10.40 -16.40
N ALA A 501 14.95 -11.66 -16.25
CA ALA A 501 15.62 -12.79 -16.89
C ALA A 501 14.61 -13.92 -17.14
N LEU A 502 14.88 -14.74 -18.16
CA LEU A 502 14.20 -16.03 -18.29
C LEU A 502 14.63 -16.94 -17.15
N ILE A 503 13.69 -17.69 -16.59
CA ILE A 503 13.98 -18.67 -15.53
C ILE A 503 14.72 -19.84 -16.19
N PRO A 504 16.01 -20.03 -15.90
CA PRO A 504 16.82 -21.03 -16.60
C PRO A 504 16.30 -22.44 -16.31
N GLU A 505 16.08 -23.21 -17.37
CA GLU A 505 16.08 -24.67 -17.28
C GLU A 505 17.54 -25.15 -17.27
N ALA A 506 17.84 -26.22 -16.53
CA ALA A 506 19.20 -26.56 -16.09
C ALA A 506 20.25 -26.51 -17.22
N GLY A 507 21.25 -25.63 -17.08
CA GLY A 507 22.47 -25.61 -17.91
C GLY A 507 22.70 -24.36 -18.76
N ASP A 508 21.77 -23.40 -18.80
CA ASP A 508 21.88 -22.20 -19.64
C ASP A 508 22.18 -20.93 -18.82
N PRO A 509 23.16 -20.08 -19.20
CA PRO A 509 23.37 -18.80 -18.54
C PRO A 509 22.17 -17.87 -18.75
N SER A 510 21.57 -17.41 -17.65
CA SER A 510 20.49 -16.42 -17.69
C SER A 510 21.01 -15.08 -18.21
N GLN A 511 20.53 -14.64 -19.38
CA GLN A 511 20.75 -13.27 -19.85
C GLN A 511 19.90 -12.31 -19.02
N GLN A 512 20.56 -11.60 -18.11
CA GLN A 512 19.95 -10.56 -17.29
C GLN A 512 19.82 -9.27 -18.09
N VAL A 513 18.62 -8.70 -18.10
CA VAL A 513 18.31 -7.41 -18.74
C VAL A 513 17.93 -6.41 -17.66
N THR A 514 18.52 -5.21 -17.71
CA THR A 514 18.12 -4.09 -16.86
C THR A 514 16.91 -3.41 -17.49
N LEU A 515 15.80 -3.31 -16.75
CA LEU A 515 14.57 -2.67 -17.21
C LEU A 515 14.47 -1.22 -16.73
N VAL A 516 14.73 -1.01 -15.44
CA VAL A 516 14.69 0.31 -14.81
C VAL A 516 16.02 0.54 -14.13
N ASP A 517 16.62 1.69 -14.39
CA ASP A 517 17.93 2.07 -13.88
C ASP A 517 17.85 2.87 -12.57
N SER A 518 19.01 3.10 -11.97
CA SER A 518 19.20 3.85 -10.74
C SER A 518 18.74 5.31 -10.79
N GLY A 519 18.48 5.87 -11.98
CA GLY A 519 18.06 7.25 -12.13
C GLY A 519 16.63 7.51 -11.68
N SER A 520 15.83 6.47 -11.43
CA SER A 520 14.41 6.61 -11.05
C SER A 520 13.99 5.76 -9.85
N LEU A 521 14.96 5.09 -9.22
CA LEU A 521 14.76 4.21 -8.08
C LEU A 521 15.63 4.66 -6.92
N LEU A 522 15.03 4.79 -5.74
CA LEU A 522 15.77 5.10 -4.51
C LEU A 522 15.76 3.90 -3.56
N SER A 523 14.57 3.44 -3.15
CA SER A 523 14.40 2.23 -2.33
C SER A 523 13.15 1.46 -2.75
N PRO A 524 13.21 0.76 -3.90
CA PRO A 524 12.15 -0.15 -4.33
C PRO A 524 12.00 -1.37 -3.39
N GLU A 525 10.83 -1.53 -2.78
CA GLU A 525 10.56 -2.56 -1.76
C GLU A 525 9.58 -3.65 -2.21
N GLY A 526 8.71 -3.37 -3.18
CA GLY A 526 7.70 -4.30 -3.67
C GLY A 526 7.55 -4.22 -5.18
N LEU A 527 7.17 -5.33 -5.80
CA LEU A 527 7.09 -5.48 -7.24
C LEU A 527 5.91 -6.38 -7.60
N ALA A 528 5.12 -6.01 -8.61
CA ALA A 528 4.00 -6.81 -9.09
C ALA A 528 3.79 -6.65 -10.59
N LEU A 529 3.52 -7.76 -11.27
CA LEU A 529 3.34 -7.83 -12.71
C LEU A 529 1.86 -7.94 -13.09
N ASP A 530 1.44 -7.10 -14.03
CA ASP A 530 0.23 -7.33 -14.81
C ASP A 530 0.56 -8.28 -15.96
N TRP A 531 0.25 -9.57 -15.79
CA TRP A 531 0.46 -10.59 -16.83
C TRP A 531 -0.56 -10.55 -17.97
N VAL A 532 -1.61 -9.72 -17.86
CA VAL A 532 -2.64 -9.57 -18.90
C VAL A 532 -2.27 -8.45 -19.87
N GLN A 533 -1.77 -7.30 -19.36
CA GLN A 533 -1.39 -6.15 -20.19
C GLN A 533 0.12 -5.93 -20.29
N HIS A 534 0.92 -6.76 -19.63
CA HIS A 534 2.38 -6.70 -19.62
C HIS A 534 2.94 -5.37 -19.10
N ASN A 535 2.36 -4.89 -17.98
CA ASN A 535 2.82 -3.73 -17.24
C ASN A 535 3.42 -4.14 -15.88
N LEU A 536 4.51 -3.52 -15.47
CA LEU A 536 5.20 -3.78 -14.21
C LEU A 536 4.96 -2.63 -13.23
N TYR A 537 4.54 -2.96 -12.01
CA TYR A 537 4.25 -2.02 -10.94
C TYR A 537 5.23 -2.20 -9.80
N TRP A 538 5.63 -1.10 -9.16
CA TRP A 538 6.48 -1.17 -7.97
C TRP A 538 6.17 -0.03 -7.00
N THR A 539 6.55 -0.28 -5.76
CA THR A 539 6.54 0.67 -4.64
C THR A 539 7.98 1.11 -4.37
N ASP A 540 8.17 2.40 -4.12
CA ASP A 540 9.46 2.97 -3.72
C ASP A 540 9.28 3.73 -2.40
N SER A 541 9.87 3.23 -1.31
CA SER A 541 9.80 3.84 0.02
C SER A 541 10.66 5.10 0.14
N GLY A 542 11.72 5.18 -0.65
CA GLY A 542 12.60 6.34 -0.71
C GLY A 542 11.93 7.53 -1.39
N HIS A 543 11.42 7.34 -2.61
CA HIS A 543 10.66 8.38 -3.32
C HIS A 543 9.23 8.54 -2.81
N LYS A 544 8.73 7.59 -2.01
CA LYS A 544 7.36 7.54 -1.50
C LYS A 544 6.34 7.50 -2.64
N THR A 545 6.55 6.58 -3.59
CA THR A 545 5.71 6.48 -4.80
C THR A 545 5.24 5.06 -5.10
N VAL A 546 4.13 4.98 -5.84
CA VAL A 546 3.73 3.80 -6.62
C VAL A 546 3.84 4.15 -8.10
N SER A 547 4.61 3.37 -8.83
CA SER A 547 4.93 3.64 -10.24
C SER A 547 4.62 2.43 -11.12
N VAL A 548 4.44 2.70 -12.42
CA VAL A 548 4.21 1.69 -13.45
C VAL A 548 5.16 1.89 -14.63
N ALA A 549 5.59 0.79 -15.23
CA ALA A 549 6.35 0.78 -16.48
C ALA A 549 5.91 -0.37 -17.39
N SER A 550 6.24 -0.28 -18.67
CA SER A 550 6.10 -1.42 -19.59
C SER A 550 7.06 -2.55 -19.20
N ALA A 551 6.55 -3.77 -19.06
CA ALA A 551 7.25 -4.84 -18.34
C ALA A 551 8.48 -5.40 -19.06
N TYR A 552 8.51 -5.39 -20.40
CA TYR A 552 9.58 -6.05 -21.16
C TYR A 552 10.69 -5.11 -21.65
N ASP A 553 10.39 -3.82 -21.82
CA ASP A 553 11.34 -2.83 -22.34
C ASP A 553 11.71 -1.76 -21.30
N GLY A 554 10.88 -1.52 -20.27
CA GLY A 554 11.09 -0.48 -19.27
C GLY A 554 11.05 0.95 -19.80
N LEU A 555 10.74 1.15 -21.09
CA LEU A 555 10.89 2.44 -21.79
C LEU A 555 9.79 3.43 -21.42
N LYS A 556 8.56 2.93 -21.29
CA LYS A 556 7.40 3.75 -20.93
C LYS A 556 7.15 3.66 -19.44
N ARG A 557 7.09 4.79 -18.74
CA ARG A 557 6.93 4.85 -17.28
C ARG A 557 6.10 6.04 -16.81
N ARG A 558 5.38 5.86 -15.70
CA ARG A 558 4.59 6.91 -15.05
C ARG A 558 4.53 6.68 -13.54
N VAL A 559 4.62 7.76 -12.77
CA VAL A 559 4.29 7.76 -11.34
C VAL A 559 2.77 7.85 -11.19
N LEU A 560 2.15 6.88 -10.52
CA LEU A 560 0.69 6.81 -10.34
C LEU A 560 0.24 7.46 -9.03
N VAL A 561 1.00 7.24 -7.96
CA VAL A 561 0.69 7.77 -6.62
C VAL A 561 1.98 8.31 -6.02
N ASP A 562 1.94 9.57 -5.59
CA ASP A 562 3.06 10.32 -5.00
C ASP A 562 2.63 11.15 -3.77
N THR A 563 1.38 11.00 -3.32
CA THR A 563 0.79 11.74 -2.22
C THR A 563 0.42 10.80 -1.08
N GLU A 564 0.49 11.27 0.16
CA GLU A 564 0.05 10.52 1.36
C GLU A 564 0.59 9.08 1.46
N LEU A 565 1.82 8.87 0.96
CA LEU A 565 2.59 7.66 1.13
C LEU A 565 3.73 7.98 2.09
N SER A 566 3.91 7.14 3.11
CA SER A 566 5.02 7.27 4.04
C SER A 566 6.04 6.18 3.77
N GLU A 567 5.68 4.93 4.01
CA GLU A 567 6.58 3.79 3.83
C GLU A 567 5.87 2.66 3.04
N PRO A 568 5.59 2.87 1.74
CA PRO A 568 4.98 1.85 0.90
C PRO A 568 5.93 0.65 0.73
N ARG A 569 5.44 -0.57 0.99
CA ARG A 569 6.25 -1.80 0.94
C ARG A 569 5.74 -2.79 -0.09
N ALA A 570 4.79 -3.65 0.24
CA ALA A 570 4.37 -4.72 -0.65
C ALA A 570 3.22 -4.28 -1.55
N ILE A 571 3.14 -4.81 -2.77
CA ILE A 571 2.08 -4.52 -3.75
C ILE A 571 1.57 -5.81 -4.40
N ALA A 572 0.26 -5.90 -4.63
CA ALA A 572 -0.39 -7.01 -5.31
C ALA A 572 -1.44 -6.49 -6.29
N LEU A 573 -1.62 -7.16 -7.42
CA LEU A 573 -2.51 -6.74 -8.51
C LEU A 573 -3.67 -7.71 -8.71
N ASP A 574 -4.80 -7.17 -9.15
CA ASP A 574 -5.93 -7.89 -9.73
C ASP A 574 -6.14 -7.45 -11.19
N PRO A 575 -5.38 -8.03 -12.15
CA PRO A 575 -5.51 -7.70 -13.57
C PRO A 575 -6.85 -8.07 -14.18
N GLN A 576 -7.67 -8.90 -13.55
CA GLN A 576 -8.99 -9.24 -14.09
C GLN A 576 -9.96 -8.08 -13.88
N HIS A 577 -9.89 -7.41 -12.72
CA HIS A 577 -10.79 -6.32 -12.34
C HIS A 577 -10.16 -4.92 -12.42
N GLY A 578 -8.85 -4.82 -12.66
CA GLY A 578 -8.15 -3.54 -12.83
C GLY A 578 -7.85 -2.82 -11.51
N PHE A 579 -7.57 -3.56 -10.43
CA PHE A 579 -7.23 -3.00 -9.12
C PHE A 579 -5.81 -3.36 -8.69
N MET A 580 -5.20 -2.49 -7.90
CA MET A 580 -3.93 -2.71 -7.20
C MET A 580 -4.11 -2.46 -5.71
N TYR A 581 -3.36 -3.20 -4.90
CA TYR A 581 -3.40 -3.18 -3.45
C TYR A 581 -1.98 -3.08 -2.91
N TRP A 582 -1.73 -2.21 -1.95
CA TRP A 582 -0.39 -2.10 -1.34
C TRP A 582 -0.45 -1.84 0.15
N THR A 583 0.65 -2.14 0.82
CA THR A 583 0.84 -1.87 2.25
C THR A 583 1.69 -0.62 2.46
N ASP A 584 1.35 0.18 3.46
CA ASP A 584 2.13 1.30 3.96
C ASP A 584 2.24 1.16 5.47
N TRP A 585 3.46 1.14 6.00
CA TRP A 585 3.74 0.95 7.44
C TRP A 585 4.25 2.23 8.13
N GLY A 586 4.15 3.39 7.47
CA GLY A 586 4.60 4.63 8.09
C GLY A 586 3.71 5.10 9.24
N THR A 587 3.74 6.40 9.55
CA THR A 587 3.07 6.98 10.74
C THR A 587 1.59 6.61 10.93
N ARG A 588 0.89 6.26 9.84
CA ARG A 588 -0.44 5.66 9.86
C ARG A 588 -0.41 4.42 8.99
N ALA A 589 -0.18 3.27 9.61
CA ALA A 589 -0.17 2.00 8.93
C ALA A 589 -1.54 1.72 8.27
N LYS A 590 -1.51 1.34 6.99
CA LYS A 590 -2.72 1.13 6.20
C LYS A 590 -2.48 0.17 5.04
N ILE A 591 -3.56 -0.46 4.60
CA ILE A 591 -3.64 -1.14 3.31
C ILE A 591 -4.54 -0.31 2.41
N GLU A 592 -4.04 0.04 1.24
CA GLU A 592 -4.77 0.87 0.27
C GLU A 592 -5.13 0.06 -0.97
N LYS A 593 -6.18 0.53 -1.64
CA LYS A 593 -6.69 0.00 -2.90
C LYS A 593 -6.83 1.15 -3.88
N ALA A 594 -6.40 0.95 -5.12
CA ALA A 594 -6.69 1.87 -6.22
C ALA A 594 -6.88 1.10 -7.53
N GLY A 595 -7.37 1.76 -8.56
CA GLY A 595 -7.31 1.27 -9.92
C GLY A 595 -5.86 1.13 -10.39
N MET A 596 -5.59 0.18 -11.30
CA MET A 596 -4.27 -0.02 -11.90
C MET A 596 -3.80 1.15 -12.78
N ASN A 597 -4.70 2.10 -13.07
CA ASN A 597 -4.41 3.38 -13.70
C ASN A 597 -4.17 4.53 -12.69
N GLY A 598 -4.16 4.25 -11.38
CA GLY A 598 -3.93 5.22 -10.31
C GLY A 598 -5.17 5.99 -9.82
N VAL A 599 -6.37 5.70 -10.34
CA VAL A 599 -7.62 6.38 -9.93
C VAL A 599 -8.38 5.59 -8.86
N ASP A 600 -9.41 6.19 -8.25
CA ASP A 600 -10.27 5.53 -7.24
C ASP A 600 -9.48 4.97 -6.04
N ARG A 601 -8.52 5.75 -5.54
CA ARG A 601 -7.75 5.39 -4.34
C ARG A 601 -8.61 5.46 -3.09
N GLN A 602 -8.59 4.39 -2.30
CA GLN A 602 -9.33 4.22 -1.06
C GLN A 602 -8.50 3.46 -0.03
N VAL A 603 -8.71 3.75 1.26
CA VAL A 603 -8.13 2.96 2.36
C VAL A 603 -9.01 1.73 2.60
N LEU A 604 -8.40 0.54 2.52
CA LEU A 604 -9.09 -0.74 2.70
C LEU A 604 -9.05 -1.22 4.16
N VAL A 605 -7.90 -1.07 4.82
CA VAL A 605 -7.69 -1.46 6.22
C VAL A 605 -6.87 -0.38 6.92
N SER A 606 -7.36 0.12 8.05
CA SER A 606 -6.69 1.12 8.89
C SER A 606 -6.66 0.79 10.38
N ASP A 607 -7.42 -0.22 10.81
CA ASP A 607 -7.55 -0.58 12.22
C ASP A 607 -6.70 -1.80 12.54
N ASN A 608 -6.14 -1.90 13.75
CA ASN A 608 -5.36 -3.04 14.24
C ASN A 608 -4.32 -3.52 13.20
N ILE A 609 -3.50 -2.58 12.74
CA ILE A 609 -2.45 -2.74 11.74
C ILE A 609 -1.31 -1.80 12.16
N GLU A 610 -0.09 -2.31 12.22
CA GLU A 610 1.08 -1.57 12.71
C GLU A 610 2.23 -1.68 11.72
N TRP A 611 2.66 -2.90 11.38
CA TRP A 611 3.78 -3.10 10.45
C TRP A 611 3.44 -4.10 9.33
N PRO A 612 2.57 -3.71 8.37
CA PRO A 612 2.15 -4.58 7.28
C PRO A 612 3.25 -4.78 6.23
N ASN A 613 3.96 -5.91 6.32
CA ASN A 613 5.17 -6.14 5.53
C ASN A 613 4.95 -6.80 4.19
N GLY A 614 4.01 -7.75 4.12
CA GLY A 614 3.75 -8.55 2.94
C GLY A 614 2.27 -8.59 2.64
N ILE A 615 1.93 -8.65 1.35
CA ILE A 615 0.56 -8.73 0.85
C ILE A 615 0.48 -9.72 -0.32
N THR A 616 -0.60 -10.49 -0.40
CA THR A 616 -0.86 -11.35 -1.54
C THR A 616 -2.35 -11.50 -1.79
N LEU A 617 -2.72 -11.61 -3.06
CA LEU A 617 -4.11 -11.77 -3.49
C LEU A 617 -4.39 -13.24 -3.80
N ASP A 618 -5.44 -13.81 -3.21
CA ASP A 618 -6.05 -15.04 -3.72
C ASP A 618 -7.05 -14.67 -4.82
N VAL A 619 -6.59 -14.78 -6.07
CA VAL A 619 -7.38 -14.41 -7.26
C VAL A 619 -8.64 -15.26 -7.38
N ALA A 620 -8.58 -16.53 -7.01
CA ALA A 620 -9.72 -17.45 -7.13
C ALA A 620 -10.82 -17.11 -6.12
N ASN A 621 -10.45 -16.89 -4.86
CA ASN A 621 -11.41 -16.58 -3.79
C ASN A 621 -11.70 -15.10 -3.62
N ARG A 622 -11.05 -14.23 -4.40
CA ARG A 622 -11.16 -12.77 -4.30
C ARG A 622 -10.95 -12.27 -2.87
N ARG A 623 -9.82 -12.67 -2.28
CA ARG A 623 -9.50 -12.36 -0.88
C ARG A 623 -8.04 -11.96 -0.73
N LEU A 624 -7.81 -10.90 0.02
CA LEU A 624 -6.49 -10.35 0.27
C LEU A 624 -5.93 -10.93 1.57
N TYR A 625 -4.65 -11.29 1.57
CA TYR A 625 -3.93 -11.77 2.75
C TYR A 625 -2.73 -10.87 3.01
N TRP A 626 -2.43 -10.61 4.28
CA TRP A 626 -1.24 -9.84 4.68
C TRP A 626 -0.63 -10.39 5.97
N VAL A 627 0.63 -10.04 6.17
CA VAL A 627 1.36 -10.28 7.42
C VAL A 627 1.68 -8.95 8.10
N ASP A 628 1.56 -8.94 9.42
CA ASP A 628 1.98 -7.82 10.25
C ASP A 628 3.14 -8.28 11.14
N SER A 629 4.31 -7.66 10.96
CA SER A 629 5.51 -8.03 11.71
C SER A 629 5.49 -7.55 13.15
N LYS A 630 4.79 -6.44 13.45
CA LYS A 630 4.76 -5.90 14.81
C LYS A 630 3.68 -6.56 15.65
N LEU A 631 2.54 -6.91 15.04
CA LEU A 631 1.44 -7.60 15.71
C LEU A 631 1.57 -9.13 15.68
N HIS A 632 2.63 -9.67 15.07
CA HIS A 632 2.90 -11.10 14.94
C HIS A 632 1.68 -11.91 14.43
N LEU A 633 1.04 -11.41 13.37
CA LEU A 633 -0.20 -12.00 12.85
C LEU A 633 -0.22 -12.14 11.32
N ILE A 634 -1.00 -13.13 10.87
CA ILE A 634 -1.41 -13.28 9.48
C ILE A 634 -2.91 -13.07 9.41
N SER A 635 -3.35 -12.11 8.61
CA SER A 635 -4.76 -11.77 8.45
C SER A 635 -5.20 -11.80 6.99
N SER A 636 -6.50 -11.81 6.78
CA SER A 636 -7.13 -11.72 5.48
C SER A 636 -8.40 -10.90 5.51
N VAL A 637 -8.77 -10.33 4.38
CA VAL A 637 -9.95 -9.48 4.21
C VAL A 637 -10.51 -9.63 2.80
N ASP A 638 -11.82 -9.45 2.64
CA ASP A 638 -12.43 -9.39 1.32
C ASP A 638 -11.98 -8.11 0.58
N LEU A 639 -12.06 -8.10 -0.76
CA LEU A 639 -11.62 -6.96 -1.59
C LEU A 639 -12.47 -5.67 -1.44
N ASN A 640 -13.52 -5.73 -0.62
CA ASN A 640 -14.36 -4.60 -0.20
C ASN A 640 -14.08 -4.15 1.25
N GLY A 641 -13.14 -4.78 1.96
CA GLY A 641 -12.80 -4.48 3.35
C GLY A 641 -13.63 -5.23 4.40
N ALA A 642 -14.60 -6.04 3.98
CA ALA A 642 -15.46 -6.81 4.88
C ALA A 642 -14.83 -8.14 5.32
N HIS A 643 -15.47 -8.77 6.31
CA HIS A 643 -15.15 -10.10 6.83
C HIS A 643 -13.66 -10.31 7.12
N ARG A 644 -13.01 -9.31 7.73
CA ARG A 644 -11.63 -9.43 8.20
C ARG A 644 -11.49 -10.63 9.13
N ARG A 645 -10.39 -11.35 8.98
CA ARG A 645 -10.09 -12.53 9.75
C ARG A 645 -8.61 -12.70 10.03
N THR A 646 -8.28 -13.02 11.27
CA THR A 646 -6.95 -13.45 11.71
C THR A 646 -6.85 -14.98 11.60
N HIS A 647 -5.83 -15.47 10.90
CA HIS A 647 -5.60 -16.90 10.70
C HIS A 647 -4.56 -17.46 11.66
N LEU A 648 -3.50 -16.70 11.92
CA LEU A 648 -2.43 -17.06 12.83
C LEU A 648 -2.04 -15.82 13.63
N SER A 649 -1.83 -16.00 14.93
CA SER A 649 -1.27 -14.99 15.84
C SER A 649 -0.38 -15.70 16.84
N SER A 650 0.93 -15.49 16.72
CA SER A 650 1.94 -16.16 17.56
C SER A 650 3.31 -15.51 17.37
N SER A 651 3.82 -14.84 18.39
CA SER A 651 5.19 -14.30 18.41
C SER A 651 6.26 -15.40 18.31
N GLU A 652 5.95 -16.62 18.76
CA GLU A 652 6.88 -17.75 18.66
C GLU A 652 7.04 -18.27 17.21
N ARG A 653 6.07 -18.03 16.33
CA ARG A 653 6.07 -18.55 14.94
C ARG A 653 6.19 -17.46 13.89
N LEU A 654 5.87 -16.22 14.26
CA LEU A 654 5.93 -15.03 13.43
C LEU A 654 6.84 -14.04 14.15
N GLY A 655 8.15 -14.22 14.06
CA GLY A 655 9.13 -13.32 14.68
C GLY A 655 9.14 -12.01 13.90
N HIS A 656 9.66 -12.06 12.68
CA HIS A 656 9.64 -10.93 11.76
C HIS A 656 9.25 -11.37 10.33
N PRO A 657 7.96 -11.68 10.10
CA PRO A 657 7.46 -12.14 8.79
C PRO A 657 7.53 -11.04 7.72
N TYR A 658 8.20 -11.31 6.60
CA TYR A 658 8.44 -10.30 5.56
C TYR A 658 7.42 -10.35 4.43
N ALA A 659 7.27 -11.50 3.76
CA ALA A 659 6.34 -11.69 2.66
C ALA A 659 5.52 -12.97 2.84
N LEU A 660 4.45 -13.08 2.06
CA LEU A 660 3.59 -14.26 2.07
C LEU A 660 3.06 -14.58 0.67
N ALA A 661 2.76 -15.85 0.45
CA ALA A 661 2.09 -16.34 -0.73
C ALA A 661 1.01 -17.36 -0.34
N VAL A 662 -0.07 -17.42 -1.12
CA VAL A 662 -1.18 -18.36 -0.89
C VAL A 662 -1.39 -19.23 -2.13
N PHE A 663 -1.52 -20.54 -1.91
CA PHE A 663 -1.90 -21.47 -2.96
C PHE A 663 -2.67 -22.65 -2.37
N GLU A 664 -3.76 -23.04 -3.04
CA GLU A 664 -4.68 -24.09 -2.58
C GLU A 664 -5.16 -23.81 -1.14
N ASP A 665 -4.91 -24.74 -0.22
CA ASP A 665 -5.28 -24.72 1.20
C ASP A 665 -4.13 -24.28 2.12
N ARG A 666 -2.98 -23.82 1.57
CA ARG A 666 -1.80 -23.45 2.36
C ARG A 666 -1.40 -21.98 2.17
N ILE A 667 -0.93 -21.39 3.26
CA ILE A 667 -0.23 -20.10 3.30
C ILE A 667 1.26 -20.40 3.47
N TYR A 668 2.09 -19.67 2.76
CA TYR A 668 3.55 -19.70 2.87
C TYR A 668 4.03 -18.32 3.27
N TRP A 669 5.01 -18.22 4.18
CA TRP A 669 5.60 -16.94 4.54
C TRP A 669 7.09 -17.06 4.79
N THR A 670 7.80 -15.97 4.55
CA THR A 670 9.21 -15.79 4.88
C THR A 670 9.33 -15.13 6.24
N ASP A 671 10.25 -15.59 7.08
CA ASP A 671 10.55 -14.99 8.37
C ASP A 671 12.05 -14.70 8.46
N ARG A 672 12.39 -13.42 8.66
CA ARG A 672 13.79 -12.95 8.69
C ARG A 672 14.48 -13.31 9.99
N GLU A 673 13.79 -13.16 11.11
CA GLU A 673 14.34 -13.46 12.44
C GLU A 673 14.57 -14.97 12.61
N ARG A 674 13.68 -15.78 12.02
CA ARG A 674 13.78 -17.25 12.06
C ARG A 674 14.56 -17.86 10.90
N GLU A 675 15.07 -17.05 9.98
CA GLU A 675 15.91 -17.50 8.87
C GLU A 675 15.26 -18.66 8.06
N ALA A 676 13.94 -18.61 7.87
CA ALA A 676 13.16 -19.75 7.35
C ALA A 676 11.93 -19.34 6.52
N VAL A 677 11.46 -20.30 5.72
CA VAL A 677 10.15 -20.25 5.05
C VAL A 677 9.25 -21.29 5.69
N TYR A 678 8.09 -20.86 6.16
CA TYR A 678 7.09 -21.71 6.79
C TYR A 678 5.87 -21.89 5.90
N SER A 679 5.06 -22.90 6.24
CA SER A 679 3.76 -23.13 5.65
C SER A 679 2.74 -23.55 6.71
N ALA A 680 1.50 -23.12 6.57
CA ALA A 680 0.39 -23.50 7.45
C ALA A 680 -0.90 -23.69 6.65
N ASN A 681 -1.87 -24.41 7.22
CA ASN A 681 -3.20 -24.50 6.65
C ASN A 681 -3.90 -23.14 6.71
N ARG A 682 -4.40 -22.67 5.57
CA ARG A 682 -4.99 -21.33 5.43
C ARG A 682 -6.34 -21.16 6.12
N LEU A 683 -7.05 -22.26 6.37
CA LEU A 683 -8.38 -22.26 6.97
C LEU A 683 -8.26 -22.38 8.49
N THR A 684 -7.33 -23.17 9.02
CA THR A 684 -7.25 -23.38 10.47
C THR A 684 -6.12 -22.60 11.14
N GLY A 685 -5.10 -22.15 10.38
CA GLY A 685 -3.86 -21.61 10.92
C GLY A 685 -2.97 -22.66 11.60
N GLN A 686 -3.34 -23.94 11.51
CA GLN A 686 -2.61 -25.06 12.11
C GLN A 686 -1.76 -25.80 11.07
N ASP A 687 -1.19 -26.95 11.45
CA ASP A 687 -0.35 -27.79 10.59
C ASP A 687 0.87 -27.03 10.03
N ILE A 688 1.53 -26.29 10.94
CA ILE A 688 2.70 -25.48 10.62
C ILE A 688 3.89 -26.41 10.32
N SER A 689 4.48 -26.22 9.14
CA SER A 689 5.62 -26.99 8.65
C SER A 689 6.69 -26.07 8.09
N THR A 690 7.96 -26.36 8.36
CA THR A 690 9.10 -25.66 7.74
C THR A 690 9.31 -26.18 6.31
N VAL A 691 9.37 -25.27 5.34
CA VAL A 691 9.61 -25.57 3.92
C VAL A 691 11.09 -25.42 3.57
N ALA A 692 11.73 -24.37 4.08
CA ALA A 692 13.16 -24.13 3.97
C ALA A 692 13.69 -23.47 5.25
N GLU A 693 14.92 -23.78 5.63
CA GLU A 693 15.59 -23.30 6.84
C GLU A 693 17.05 -22.92 6.53
N HIS A 694 17.72 -22.26 7.47
CA HIS A 694 19.10 -21.77 7.33
C HIS A 694 19.25 -20.79 6.16
N LEU A 695 18.27 -19.91 5.99
CA LEU A 695 18.28 -18.83 5.01
C LEU A 695 18.98 -17.61 5.61
N LYS A 696 19.76 -16.88 4.82
CA LYS A 696 20.51 -15.73 5.35
C LYS A 696 19.63 -14.53 5.61
N ASP A 697 18.76 -14.22 4.64
CA ASP A 697 17.93 -13.01 4.70
C ASP A 697 16.75 -13.16 3.73
N PRO A 698 15.78 -14.04 4.05
CA PRO A 698 14.64 -14.31 3.18
C PRO A 698 13.69 -13.11 3.17
N HIS A 699 13.52 -12.48 2.00
CA HIS A 699 12.64 -11.32 1.85
C HIS A 699 11.31 -11.74 1.21
N ASP A 700 11.23 -11.68 -0.12
CA ASP A 700 9.97 -11.87 -0.84
C ASP A 700 9.77 -13.31 -1.30
N ILE A 701 8.51 -13.72 -1.49
CA ILE A 701 8.11 -15.07 -1.89
C ILE A 701 6.89 -15.06 -2.80
N VAL A 702 6.97 -15.78 -3.93
CA VAL A 702 5.85 -15.95 -4.87
C VAL A 702 5.63 -17.42 -5.22
N VAL A 703 4.39 -17.75 -5.56
CA VAL A 703 4.01 -19.08 -6.04
C VAL A 703 4.06 -19.10 -7.56
N PHE A 704 4.86 -20.01 -8.13
CA PHE A 704 4.89 -20.26 -9.56
C PHE A 704 3.91 -21.37 -9.93
N HIS A 705 2.76 -20.99 -10.48
CA HIS A 705 1.77 -21.93 -11.01
C HIS A 705 0.79 -21.23 -11.98
N PRO A 706 0.38 -21.83 -13.12
CA PRO A 706 -0.49 -21.17 -14.10
C PRO A 706 -1.83 -20.68 -13.53
N LEU A 707 -2.42 -21.39 -12.56
CA LEU A 707 -3.67 -20.97 -11.93
C LEU A 707 -3.55 -19.71 -11.06
N ARG A 708 -2.34 -19.27 -10.70
CA ARG A 708 -2.13 -17.96 -10.05
C ARG A 708 -2.32 -16.80 -11.03
N GLN A 709 -2.09 -17.05 -12.31
CA GLN A 709 -2.12 -16.06 -13.39
C GLN A 709 -3.07 -16.54 -14.49
N GLN A 710 -4.35 -16.61 -14.15
CA GLN A 710 -5.37 -17.01 -15.13
C GLN A 710 -5.36 -16.02 -16.31
N PRO A 711 -5.45 -16.53 -17.56
CA PRO A 711 -5.48 -15.67 -18.74
C PRO A 711 -6.72 -14.80 -18.73
N GLY A 712 -6.54 -13.52 -19.02
CA GLY A 712 -7.62 -12.53 -19.11
C GLY A 712 -7.64 -11.85 -20.48
N PRO A 713 -8.77 -11.27 -20.88
CA PRO A 713 -8.83 -10.47 -22.09
C PRO A 713 -7.99 -9.19 -21.90
N ASP A 714 -7.02 -8.96 -22.77
CA ASP A 714 -6.25 -7.73 -22.80
C ASP A 714 -7.08 -6.59 -23.41
N SER A 715 -7.65 -5.76 -22.56
CA SER A 715 -8.49 -4.62 -22.95
C SER A 715 -7.83 -3.66 -23.93
N CYS A 716 -6.50 -3.56 -23.93
CA CYS A 716 -5.77 -2.62 -24.79
C CYS A 716 -5.62 -3.16 -26.22
N ASN A 717 -5.56 -4.47 -26.41
CA ASN A 717 -5.27 -5.10 -27.72
C ASN A 717 -6.46 -5.85 -28.34
N LEU A 718 -7.68 -5.67 -27.81
CA LEU A 718 -8.91 -6.27 -28.36
C LEU A 718 -9.52 -5.49 -29.54
N GLY A 719 -9.09 -4.24 -29.76
CA GLY A 719 -9.60 -3.36 -30.81
C GLY A 719 -8.84 -3.49 -32.14
N SER A 720 -9.21 -2.65 -33.11
CA SER A 720 -8.46 -2.52 -34.38
C SER A 720 -7.20 -1.66 -34.26
N GLU A 721 -7.03 -0.94 -33.15
CA GLU A 721 -5.90 -0.05 -32.89
C GLU A 721 -4.97 -0.70 -31.86
N ASP A 722 -3.67 -0.69 -32.15
CA ASP A 722 -2.63 -1.14 -31.22
C ASP A 722 -2.60 -0.25 -29.96
N ASN A 723 -2.26 -0.84 -28.81
CA ASN A 723 -2.17 -0.16 -27.51
C ASN A 723 -3.44 0.64 -27.14
N GLY A 724 -4.63 0.18 -27.55
CA GLY A 724 -5.91 0.82 -27.26
C GLY A 724 -6.10 2.21 -27.89
N GLY A 725 -5.25 2.58 -28.86
CA GLY A 725 -5.18 3.92 -29.44
C GLY A 725 -4.50 4.97 -28.54
N CYS A 726 -3.78 4.53 -27.50
CA CYS A 726 -3.03 5.41 -26.60
C CYS A 726 -1.64 5.74 -27.16
N GLU A 727 -1.23 7.01 -27.09
CA GLU A 727 0.10 7.44 -27.55
C GLU A 727 1.23 6.84 -26.69
N TYR A 728 1.02 6.79 -25.37
CA TYR A 728 2.04 6.35 -24.41
C TYR A 728 1.66 5.02 -23.74
N LEU A 729 1.09 5.04 -22.53
CA LEU A 729 0.70 3.83 -21.80
C LEU A 729 -0.82 3.59 -21.92
N CYS A 730 -1.21 2.32 -22.05
CA CYS A 730 -2.58 1.87 -21.89
C CYS A 730 -2.68 1.08 -20.58
N LEU A 731 -3.44 1.59 -19.62
CA LEU A 731 -3.58 1.00 -18.29
C LEU A 731 -4.99 0.50 -18.05
N LYS A 732 -5.13 -0.66 -17.40
CA LYS A 732 -6.43 -1.21 -17.05
C LYS A 732 -7.15 -0.30 -16.07
N ALA A 733 -8.40 -0.02 -16.38
CA ALA A 733 -9.24 0.81 -15.53
C ALA A 733 -10.03 -0.06 -14.53
N PRO A 734 -10.32 0.46 -13.32
CA PRO A 734 -11.05 -0.28 -12.30
C PRO A 734 -12.49 -0.58 -12.74
N GLN A 735 -12.87 -1.85 -12.72
CA GLN A 735 -14.21 -2.31 -13.09
C GLN A 735 -15.17 -2.19 -11.89
N ILE A 736 -15.65 -0.96 -11.65
CA ILE A 736 -16.57 -0.64 -10.53
C ILE A 736 -18.03 -0.91 -10.92
N THR A 737 -18.40 -0.55 -12.15
CA THR A 737 -19.74 -0.77 -12.71
C THR A 737 -19.63 -1.47 -14.05
N GLU A 738 -20.73 -2.06 -14.53
CA GLU A 738 -20.77 -2.70 -15.86
C GLU A 738 -20.43 -1.73 -17.02
N HIS A 739 -20.60 -0.42 -16.79
CA HIS A 739 -20.33 0.64 -17.76
C HIS A 739 -18.96 1.32 -17.54
N SER A 740 -18.14 0.84 -16.60
CA SER A 740 -16.80 1.37 -16.38
C SER A 740 -15.95 1.19 -17.64
N PRO A 741 -15.10 2.17 -17.99
CA PRO A 741 -14.16 1.99 -19.08
C PRO A 741 -13.26 0.79 -18.78
N LYS A 742 -12.88 0.03 -19.81
CA LYS A 742 -12.03 -1.16 -19.65
C LYS A 742 -10.54 -0.82 -19.49
N TYR A 743 -10.13 0.32 -20.05
CA TYR A 743 -8.77 0.84 -20.01
C TYR A 743 -8.81 2.37 -20.10
N THR A 744 -7.69 3.00 -19.76
CA THR A 744 -7.46 4.45 -19.89
C THR A 744 -6.04 4.70 -20.36
N CYS A 745 -5.87 5.70 -21.23
CA CYS A 745 -4.54 6.14 -21.65
C CYS A 745 -3.86 6.96 -20.55
N ALA A 746 -2.56 6.76 -20.39
CA ALA A 746 -1.75 7.43 -19.39
C ALA A 746 -0.47 8.01 -20.02
N CYS A 747 -0.13 9.24 -19.63
CA CYS A 747 1.00 9.99 -20.18
C CYS A 747 2.24 9.91 -19.29
N PRO A 748 3.42 10.32 -19.77
CA PRO A 748 4.60 10.47 -18.92
C PRO A 748 4.35 11.42 -17.74
N THR A 749 5.15 11.31 -16.68
CA THR A 749 5.11 12.24 -15.54
C THR A 749 5.41 13.66 -16.01
N GLY A 750 4.54 14.63 -15.69
CA GLY A 750 4.65 16.04 -16.10
C GLY A 750 3.94 16.40 -17.42
N GLN A 751 3.29 15.43 -18.07
CA GLN A 751 2.39 15.65 -19.21
C GLN A 751 0.96 15.26 -18.85
N ASP A 752 0.01 16.00 -19.42
CA ASP A 752 -1.42 15.80 -19.22
C ASP A 752 -2.06 15.16 -20.45
N LEU A 753 -3.14 14.42 -20.22
CA LEU A 753 -3.88 13.77 -21.29
C LEU A 753 -4.69 14.83 -22.05
N GLY A 754 -4.58 14.81 -23.38
CA GLY A 754 -5.29 15.72 -24.27
C GLY A 754 -6.82 15.56 -24.22
N PRO A 755 -7.58 16.51 -24.80
CA PRO A 755 -9.04 16.47 -24.82
C PRO A 755 -9.62 15.24 -25.53
N GLU A 756 -8.84 14.60 -26.42
CA GLU A 756 -9.19 13.35 -27.10
C GLU A 756 -8.99 12.10 -26.23
N MET A 757 -8.49 12.25 -24.99
CA MET A 757 -8.26 11.18 -24.03
C MET A 757 -7.27 10.08 -24.51
N ARG A 758 -6.39 10.42 -25.45
CA ARG A 758 -5.47 9.47 -26.13
C ARG A 758 -4.03 9.98 -26.27
N ALA A 759 -3.89 11.25 -26.65
CA ALA A 759 -2.60 11.90 -26.88
C ALA A 759 -2.11 12.66 -25.63
N CYS A 760 -0.80 12.85 -25.53
CA CYS A 760 -0.14 13.52 -24.42
C CYS A 760 0.26 14.95 -24.78
N MET A 761 -0.09 15.91 -23.93
CA MET A 761 0.24 17.33 -24.11
C MET A 761 1.15 17.81 -22.98
N PRO A 762 2.09 18.74 -23.24
CA PRO A 762 2.86 19.38 -22.18
C PRO A 762 1.91 20.10 -21.21
N GLY A 763 2.05 19.87 -19.91
CA GLY A 763 1.20 20.52 -18.91
C GLY A 763 1.34 22.05 -18.98
N GLU A 764 0.22 22.77 -19.14
CA GLU A 764 0.21 24.23 -19.06
C GLU A 764 0.54 24.65 -17.63
N ARG A 765 1.81 25.02 -17.38
CA ARG A 765 2.15 25.82 -16.20
C ARG A 765 1.53 27.20 -16.37
N VAL A 766 0.34 27.41 -15.80
CA VAL A 766 -0.16 28.77 -15.54
C VAL A 766 0.76 29.38 -14.49
N CYS A 767 1.82 30.06 -14.95
CA CYS A 767 2.65 30.91 -14.12
C CYS A 767 1.82 32.13 -13.69
N VAL A 768 1.11 32.04 -12.56
CA VAL A 768 0.65 33.25 -11.85
C VAL A 768 1.87 33.87 -11.17
N GLY A 769 2.57 34.73 -11.91
CA GLY A 769 3.57 35.62 -11.34
C GLY A 769 2.88 36.66 -10.46
N GLY A 770 2.96 36.48 -9.15
CA GLY A 770 2.41 37.41 -8.16
C GLY A 770 3.43 37.76 -7.10
N SER A 771 4.26 38.77 -7.38
CA SER A 771 4.77 39.67 -6.34
C SER A 771 3.58 40.31 -5.64
N GLY A 772 3.71 40.56 -4.34
CA GLY A 772 2.60 40.79 -3.43
C GLY A 772 1.71 42.01 -3.69
N SER A 773 0.75 42.15 -2.80
CA SER A 773 -0.38 43.09 -2.72
C SER A 773 -1.63 42.66 -3.48
N GLU A 774 -2.54 42.05 -2.71
CA GLU A 774 -3.94 41.84 -3.08
C GLU A 774 -4.61 43.20 -3.31
N HIS A 775 -4.94 43.50 -4.57
CA HIS A 775 -6.02 44.40 -4.92
C HIS A 775 -6.74 43.85 -6.15
N PHE A 776 -7.92 43.30 -5.91
CA PHE A 776 -8.86 42.80 -6.91
C PHE A 776 -9.52 44.00 -7.61
N LEU A 777 -9.20 44.23 -8.89
CA LEU A 777 -9.96 45.11 -9.76
C LEU A 777 -10.35 44.41 -11.05
N LEU A 778 -11.67 44.35 -11.24
CA LEU A 778 -12.39 43.93 -12.45
C LEU A 778 -11.96 44.76 -13.67
N GLY A 779 -11.73 44.08 -14.79
CA GLY A 779 -11.52 44.68 -16.11
C GLY A 779 -12.35 43.95 -17.15
N GLU A 780 -13.36 44.63 -17.65
CA GLU A 780 -14.28 44.21 -18.72
C GLU A 780 -13.67 44.32 -20.14
N ASN A 781 -14.27 43.52 -21.04
CA ASN A 781 -14.66 43.78 -22.45
C ASN A 781 -13.62 43.85 -23.60
N LEU A 782 -13.92 43.06 -24.65
CA LEU A 782 -14.19 43.41 -26.08
C LEU A 782 -14.16 42.10 -26.92
N THR A 783 -14.95 41.76 -27.95
CA THR A 783 -15.95 42.38 -28.85
C THR A 783 -16.70 41.24 -29.59
N VAL A 784 -18.04 41.15 -29.61
CA VAL A 784 -19.03 41.68 -30.61
C VAL A 784 -18.96 41.12 -32.04
N ALA A 785 -19.98 40.31 -32.44
CA ALA A 785 -20.95 40.55 -33.53
C ALA A 785 -21.64 39.22 -34.00
N VAL A 786 -22.93 39.05 -34.36
CA VAL A 786 -24.17 39.86 -34.42
C VAL A 786 -25.33 38.93 -34.88
N LEU A 787 -26.57 39.20 -34.38
CA LEU A 787 -27.95 38.86 -34.83
C LEU A 787 -28.78 37.78 -34.08
N GLY A 788 -29.86 38.25 -33.43
CA GLY A 788 -31.14 37.51 -33.34
C GLY A 788 -31.94 37.53 -32.01
N VAL A 789 -32.53 38.68 -31.65
CA VAL A 789 -33.72 38.94 -30.79
C VAL A 789 -34.40 37.75 -30.08
N VAL A 790 -34.50 37.75 -28.73
CA VAL A 790 -35.73 37.78 -27.85
C VAL A 790 -35.30 37.97 -26.36
N ILE A 791 -35.98 38.84 -25.61
CA ILE A 791 -35.77 39.19 -24.18
C ILE A 791 -36.35 38.11 -23.23
N PRO A 792 -35.71 37.74 -22.09
CA PRO A 792 -36.37 37.01 -21.00
C PRO A 792 -36.61 37.87 -19.74
N ILE A 793 -37.84 37.83 -19.23
CA ILE A 793 -38.20 38.23 -17.85
C ILE A 793 -38.14 36.97 -17.00
N VAL A 794 -37.02 36.66 -16.34
CA VAL A 794 -36.94 35.56 -15.34
C VAL A 794 -36.10 35.85 -14.06
N PRO A 795 -35.22 36.86 -13.91
CA PRO A 795 -34.40 36.93 -12.69
C PRO A 795 -35.10 37.58 -11.47
N ILE A 796 -36.37 38.00 -11.56
CA ILE A 796 -37.07 38.70 -10.46
C ILE A 796 -37.79 37.70 -9.52
N VAL A 797 -38.12 36.48 -9.97
CA VAL A 797 -38.85 35.51 -9.14
C VAL A 797 -37.91 34.74 -8.20
N ALA A 798 -36.67 34.48 -8.62
CA ALA A 798 -35.70 33.72 -7.81
C ALA A 798 -35.20 34.51 -6.58
N THR A 799 -35.08 35.83 -6.67
CA THR A 799 -34.60 36.68 -5.57
C THR A 799 -35.65 36.83 -4.45
N VAL A 800 -36.94 36.77 -4.78
CA VAL A 800 -38.02 36.85 -3.78
C VAL A 800 -38.19 35.53 -3.01
N ILE A 801 -38.00 34.39 -3.67
CA ILE A 801 -38.10 33.06 -3.04
C ILE A 801 -36.93 32.82 -2.08
N PHE A 802 -35.72 33.24 -2.44
CA PHE A 802 -34.55 33.10 -1.58
C PHE A 802 -34.63 33.97 -0.31
N GLY A 803 -35.25 35.17 -0.41
CA GLY A 803 -35.48 36.05 0.74
C GLY A 803 -36.48 35.49 1.77
N LEU A 804 -37.50 34.75 1.32
CA LEU A 804 -38.50 34.16 2.21
C LEU A 804 -38.00 32.90 2.94
N LEU A 805 -37.10 32.13 2.31
CA LEU A 805 -36.49 30.95 2.95
C LEU A 805 -35.48 31.33 4.04
N CYS A 806 -34.67 32.38 3.81
CA CYS A 806 -33.71 32.85 4.80
C CYS A 806 -34.36 33.47 6.05
N THR A 807 -35.53 34.12 5.89
CA THR A 807 -36.27 34.69 7.03
C THR A 807 -36.99 33.64 7.87
N GLY A 808 -37.43 32.52 7.27
CA GLY A 808 -38.01 31.39 7.99
C GLY A 808 -37.01 30.65 8.90
N VAL A 809 -35.80 30.37 8.41
CA VAL A 809 -34.75 29.67 9.18
C VAL A 809 -34.24 30.52 10.35
N TYR A 810 -34.16 31.85 10.17
CA TYR A 810 -33.75 32.78 11.23
C TYR A 810 -34.76 32.83 12.40
N LEU A 811 -36.07 32.72 12.12
CA LEU A 811 -37.10 32.73 13.15
C LEU A 811 -37.14 31.43 13.97
N VAL A 812 -36.85 30.28 13.33
CA VAL A 812 -36.75 28.98 14.02
C VAL A 812 -35.53 28.92 14.94
N TRP A 813 -34.38 29.44 14.49
CA TRP A 813 -33.16 29.51 15.29
C TRP A 813 -33.30 30.47 16.49
N ARG A 814 -33.99 31.60 16.29
CA ARG A 814 -34.27 32.57 17.37
C ARG A 814 -35.19 32.00 18.46
N ASN A 815 -36.13 31.12 18.10
CA ASN A 815 -37.05 30.51 19.07
C ASN A 815 -36.37 29.40 19.90
N TYR A 816 -35.43 28.67 19.29
CA TYR A 816 -34.64 27.64 20.00
C TYR A 816 -33.71 28.25 21.06
N ARG A 817 -33.18 29.46 20.83
CA ARG A 817 -32.29 30.16 21.76
C ARG A 817 -33.02 30.78 22.97
N GLN A 818 -34.33 31.03 22.87
CA GLN A 818 -35.11 31.64 23.96
C GLN A 818 -35.57 30.65 25.05
N ASN A 819 -35.51 29.33 24.82
CA ASN A 819 -35.89 28.32 25.83
C ASN A 819 -34.71 27.77 26.66
N ALA A 820 -33.47 28.13 26.35
CA ALA A 820 -32.28 27.63 27.06
C ALA A 820 -31.78 28.56 28.20
N THR A 821 -32.39 29.71 28.43
CA THR A 821 -31.97 30.66 29.47
C THR A 821 -33.12 30.98 30.43
N LYS A 822 -33.43 30.03 31.31
CA LYS A 822 -34.11 30.25 32.59
C LYS A 822 -33.56 29.27 33.63
N SER A 823 -32.33 29.51 34.09
CA SER A 823 -31.94 29.30 35.48
C SER A 823 -30.54 29.88 35.71
N MET A 824 -30.45 30.72 36.74
CA MET A 824 -29.25 31.19 37.45
C MET A 824 -28.44 32.35 36.84
N ASN A 825 -28.67 33.52 37.44
CA ASN A 825 -27.79 34.67 37.48
C ASN A 825 -27.76 35.19 38.93
N PHE A 826 -26.60 35.62 39.42
CA PHE A 826 -26.31 36.63 40.46
C PHE A 826 -24.82 36.47 40.85
N ASP A 827 -23.97 37.48 41.02
CA ASP A 827 -23.83 38.83 40.47
C ASP A 827 -22.45 39.36 40.94
N ASN A 828 -21.81 40.12 40.05
CA ASN A 828 -20.88 41.25 40.22
C ASN A 828 -19.49 41.19 40.92
N PRO A 829 -18.50 41.90 40.33
CA PRO A 829 -17.18 42.20 40.89
C PRO A 829 -17.12 43.61 41.52
N VAL A 830 -15.98 43.98 42.16
CA VAL A 830 -15.29 45.29 42.03
C VAL A 830 -14.04 45.42 42.97
N TYR A 831 -12.95 45.95 42.37
CA TYR A 831 -11.77 46.70 42.89
C TYR A 831 -10.45 46.04 43.41
N ARG A 832 -9.39 46.30 42.59
CA ARG A 832 -8.08 46.94 42.87
C ARG A 832 -6.92 46.20 43.59
N LYS A 833 -5.76 46.27 42.93
CA LYS A 833 -4.36 46.05 43.39
C LYS A 833 -4.04 46.74 44.73
N THR A 834 -3.28 46.06 45.58
CA THR A 834 -1.95 46.48 46.09
C THR A 834 -1.23 45.33 46.85
N THR A 835 0.09 45.39 46.81
CA THR A 835 1.17 44.57 47.39
C THR A 835 1.15 44.35 48.91
N GLY A 836 1.79 43.28 49.39
CA GLY A 836 2.26 43.16 50.79
C GLY A 836 2.56 41.72 51.24
N GLU A 837 3.71 41.54 51.90
CA GLU A 837 4.37 40.32 52.39
C GLU A 837 3.73 39.69 53.66
N GLY A 838 4.22 38.50 54.05
CA GLY A 838 4.12 37.89 55.39
C GLY A 838 2.99 36.86 55.52
N GLU A 839 3.22 35.55 55.57
CA GLU A 839 3.93 34.70 56.55
C GLU A 839 3.12 34.44 57.85
N GLU A 840 3.25 33.19 58.32
CA GLU A 840 2.84 32.58 59.60
C GLU A 840 1.45 31.92 59.76
N ASP A 841 1.54 30.58 59.74
CA ASP A 841 1.27 29.65 60.84
C ASP A 841 -0.13 29.11 61.15
N GLU A 842 -0.18 27.79 60.92
CA GLU A 842 -0.60 26.69 61.81
C GLU A 842 -1.59 26.93 62.95
N ILE A 843 -2.43 25.91 63.12
CA ILE A 843 -2.79 25.17 64.36
C ILE A 843 -4.27 24.74 64.22
N HIS A 844 -4.77 23.56 64.56
CA HIS A 844 -4.29 22.22 64.88
C HIS A 844 -5.56 21.42 65.31
N ILE A 845 -5.50 20.08 65.25
CA ILE A 845 -6.37 19.12 65.98
C ILE A 845 -7.82 19.00 65.43
N GLY A 846 -8.42 17.84 65.17
CA GLY A 846 -8.10 16.44 65.44
C GLY A 846 -9.38 15.61 65.35
N ARG A 847 -9.28 14.45 64.70
CA ARG A 847 -9.91 13.13 64.96
C ARG A 847 -11.27 13.08 65.68
N THR A 848 -12.25 12.36 65.09
CA THR A 848 -12.72 11.05 65.59
C THR A 848 -13.78 10.39 64.70
N ASP A 849 -13.69 9.06 64.66
CA ASP A 849 -14.54 8.07 63.99
C ASP A 849 -15.96 7.90 64.59
N GLY A 850 -16.90 7.47 63.73
CA GLY A 850 -17.66 6.24 63.96
C GLY A 850 -19.07 6.29 64.59
N ILE A 851 -19.96 5.49 63.97
CA ILE A 851 -21.01 4.61 64.56
C ILE A 851 -22.48 4.87 64.13
N MET A 852 -23.00 3.87 63.40
CA MET A 852 -24.35 3.25 63.30
C MET A 852 -25.63 4.06 62.96
N GLY A 853 -26.29 3.59 61.90
CA GLY A 853 -27.56 2.85 62.07
C GLY A 853 -28.83 3.38 61.37
N GLY A 854 -29.32 2.66 60.35
CA GLY A 854 -30.74 2.24 60.30
C GLY A 854 -31.71 2.82 59.26
N HIS A 855 -32.00 1.99 58.24
CA HIS A 855 -33.30 1.69 57.61
C HIS A 855 -34.12 2.71 56.79
N HIS A 856 -34.20 2.44 55.47
CA HIS A 856 -35.39 2.22 54.59
C HIS A 856 -34.89 2.45 53.14
N GLY A 857 -34.96 1.56 52.15
CA GLY A 857 -35.84 0.44 51.89
C GLY A 857 -36.68 0.75 50.64
N PHE A 858 -36.12 0.73 49.42
CA PHE A 858 -36.87 0.52 48.16
C PHE A 858 -35.94 0.04 47.02
N LYS A 859 -36.31 -1.08 46.40
CA LYS A 859 -35.63 -1.74 45.26
C LYS A 859 -35.74 -0.90 43.97
N PRO A 860 -34.73 -0.93 43.07
CA PRO A 860 -34.91 -0.58 41.67
C PRO A 860 -35.37 -1.83 40.90
N ARG A 861 -36.47 -1.73 40.15
CA ARG A 861 -36.79 -2.67 39.07
C ARG A 861 -36.77 -1.91 37.75
N GLN A 862 -35.95 -2.45 36.86
CA GLN A 862 -35.78 -2.11 35.46
C GLN A 862 -37.12 -2.10 34.71
N HIS A 863 -37.26 -1.20 33.75
CA HIS A 863 -37.89 -1.46 32.46
C HIS A 863 -37.48 -0.34 31.48
N LEU A 864 -36.56 -0.67 30.58
CA LEU A 864 -36.37 0.05 29.32
C LEU A 864 -36.81 -0.92 28.23
N SER A 865 -37.99 -0.67 27.70
CA SER A 865 -38.54 -1.38 26.55
C SER A 865 -39.08 -0.37 25.56
N ARG A 866 -38.61 -0.55 24.33
CA ARG A 866 -39.31 -0.35 23.06
C ARG A 866 -39.43 1.07 22.50
N TRP A 867 -38.87 1.15 21.30
CA TRP A 867 -39.09 2.12 20.26
C TRP A 867 -40.52 2.03 19.73
N ASP A 868 -41.19 3.17 19.61
CA ASP A 868 -42.27 3.43 18.66
C ASP A 868 -42.11 4.90 18.25
N ASN A 869 -41.74 5.14 16.98
CA ASN A 869 -42.00 6.39 16.23
C ASN A 869 -41.50 6.24 14.79
N LEU A 870 -42.15 5.35 14.03
CA LEU A 870 -41.96 5.20 12.58
C LEU A 870 -43.17 5.69 11.77
N TYR A 871 -44.12 6.37 12.43
CA TYR A 871 -45.38 6.81 11.81
C TYR A 871 -45.39 8.27 11.31
N ASP A 872 -44.48 9.13 11.78
CA ASP A 872 -44.45 10.55 11.40
C ASP A 872 -43.56 10.87 10.16
N PHE A 873 -42.64 9.97 9.79
CA PHE A 873 -41.73 10.22 8.65
C PHE A 873 -42.36 9.92 7.27
N LYS A 874 -43.37 9.04 7.22
CA LYS A 874 -44.08 8.71 5.97
C LYS A 874 -45.02 9.82 5.49
N ILE A 875 -45.60 10.59 6.41
CA ILE A 875 -46.53 11.69 6.06
C ILE A 875 -45.76 12.88 5.46
N LEU A 876 -44.55 13.14 5.94
CA LEU A 876 -43.71 14.23 5.44
C LEU A 876 -43.23 13.99 3.99
N ILE A 877 -42.83 12.75 3.67
CA ILE A 877 -42.35 12.37 2.33
C ILE A 877 -43.49 12.39 1.30
N GLN A 878 -44.70 12.01 1.71
CA GLN A 878 -45.88 12.00 0.83
C GLN A 878 -46.37 13.42 0.48
N HIS A 879 -46.23 14.39 1.39
CA HIS A 879 -46.52 15.80 1.11
C HIS A 879 -45.48 16.47 0.22
N VAL A 880 -44.21 16.10 0.34
CA VAL A 880 -43.12 16.63 -0.50
C VAL A 880 -43.23 16.10 -1.94
N LEU A 881 -43.60 14.83 -2.13
CA LEU A 881 -43.81 14.24 -3.47
C LEU A 881 -45.05 14.77 -4.20
N LEU A 882 -46.10 15.15 -3.47
CA LEU A 882 -47.30 15.78 -4.04
C LEU A 882 -47.02 17.23 -4.50
N LEU A 883 -46.20 17.97 -3.75
CA LEU A 883 -45.79 19.34 -4.10
C LEU A 883 -44.84 19.37 -5.31
N THR A 884 -43.91 18.42 -5.42
CA THR A 884 -43.02 18.32 -6.59
C THR A 884 -43.78 17.88 -7.85
N SER A 885 -44.77 16.98 -7.72
CA SER A 885 -45.60 16.56 -8.86
C SER A 885 -46.59 17.64 -9.35
N LEU A 886 -46.99 18.58 -8.50
CA LEU A 886 -47.83 19.73 -8.88
C LEU A 886 -47.02 20.84 -9.57
N LEU A 887 -45.77 21.04 -9.17
CA LEU A 887 -44.86 22.01 -9.79
C LEU A 887 -44.37 21.55 -11.17
N LEU A 888 -44.19 20.24 -11.38
CA LEU A 888 -43.82 19.66 -12.68
C LEU A 888 -44.98 19.66 -13.71
N LYS A 889 -46.22 19.89 -13.29
CA LYS A 889 -47.40 19.96 -14.18
C LYS A 889 -47.78 21.39 -14.60
N MET A 890 -47.12 22.40 -14.05
CA MET A 890 -47.35 23.83 -14.36
C MET A 890 -46.15 24.52 -15.04
N SER A 891 -45.14 23.75 -15.46
CA SER A 891 -44.02 24.21 -16.29
C SER A 891 -44.17 23.77 -17.74
#